data_AF-A0A1I7K988-F1
#
_entry.id   AF-A0A1I7K988-F1
#
_cell.length_a   1.000
_cell.length_b   1.000
_cell.length_c   1.000
_cell.angle_alpha   90.00
_cell.angle_beta   90.00
_cell.angle_gamma   90.00
#
_symmetry.space_group_name_H-M   'P 1'
#
loop_
_entity.id
_entity.type
_entity.pdbx_description
1 polymer ?
#
loop_
_entity_poly.entity_id
_entity_poly.type
_entity_poly.pdbx_seq_one_letter_code
_entity_poly.pdbx_strand_id
1 'polypeptide(L)'
;MINRKLKRIACCIIVFALGVTSFSGCGNKNSSSVGASAVSKGGEVDKEHVFKQEDLEGILDKGEDIVSAYYVNEKIMLTANSKDGKGRCISFNPDGTQLQAFDTGCNITACAFDGEGNAYLQCLDKSSGEDKVFLGKFDSTGKELFKADVSEEFSGNSEISGLAWSEKYGLVSCTPNGIQTYDEKNGFGMLVDKKVIGDYDDYGIIYSFIMLSGDRILMIYHEGTGESNVIIDLEKKTADKALSGISDTLQYSFFTDKEGNLFAIWTDGVYKYDPDSGEKNKLLDFRASNIDSATEYAGGNKWQAVALSDTDFVIELPVGSGDDTSLLRLSKENPDGISEKTKITLGTMWLEPDVQSEVMEFNRSNDKYEIEVIDYSKLYPSDDLEEARKQLDMDIISGKAPDIINVEGNVKKYVDKGIFLDLTPEFDKGGALEGIEILPNIAEMMKYDGKMYTFLSSFKVTTCVVRAKFAKGNGSLTYNELDDLIKRNGTDYETAFGSNHDKTYGNLLMPHYADKCIDWNEKKCNFNNPEFIEFLKFINKFPDKVSERSNLAEIDKSYAEDKGLYYRVLFSDINEYARLKQLVFNDDIELVGFPNNSRENIASISGELYAVNSNTAHKDIALEFVKNLILSDKEASFSGFSTVKQKFEEELQEATKEKSDNDESAQLWDQVNHVSVKMKPLSQEEVSKFYDYAVSINSLDCMNTEITHIIAEEASAFYCGQKTAEEVADIIQNRVTVYINENS
;
A
#
# COMPACT_ATOMS: atom_id res chain seq x y z
N MET A 1 -55.72 -0.38 -6.54
CA MET A 1 -55.54 -1.27 -5.37
C MET A 1 -54.82 -2.60 -5.69
N ILE A 2 -54.57 -2.93 -6.97
CA ILE A 2 -53.85 -4.16 -7.37
C ILE A 2 -52.32 -3.92 -7.52
N ASN A 3 -51.88 -2.68 -7.81
CA ASN A 3 -50.46 -2.34 -7.98
C ASN A 3 -49.61 -2.27 -6.68
N ARG A 4 -50.23 -2.17 -5.49
CA ARG A 4 -49.51 -2.14 -4.21
C ARG A 4 -49.15 -3.55 -3.69
N LYS A 5 -49.87 -4.60 -4.13
CA LYS A 5 -49.59 -5.99 -3.76
C LYS A 5 -48.51 -6.65 -4.64
N LEU A 6 -48.37 -6.25 -5.91
CA LEU A 6 -47.32 -6.76 -6.79
C LEU A 6 -45.91 -6.25 -6.42
N LYS A 7 -45.77 -5.01 -5.92
CA LYS A 7 -44.48 -4.51 -5.40
C LYS A 7 -43.97 -5.27 -4.16
N ARG A 8 -44.87 -5.78 -3.32
CA ARG A 8 -44.52 -6.59 -2.13
C ARG A 8 -44.08 -8.02 -2.46
N ILE A 9 -44.47 -8.56 -3.63
CA ILE A 9 -44.14 -9.95 -4.03
C ILE A 9 -42.87 -9.99 -4.89
N ALA A 10 -42.59 -8.94 -5.68
CA ALA A 10 -41.39 -8.86 -6.51
C ALA A 10 -40.09 -8.61 -5.70
N CYS A 11 -40.16 -7.97 -4.53
CA CYS A 11 -39.00 -7.80 -3.64
C CYS A 11 -38.53 -9.12 -2.99
N CYS A 12 -39.39 -10.14 -2.91
CA CYS A 12 -39.03 -11.41 -2.28
C CYS A 12 -38.30 -12.40 -3.22
N ILE A 13 -38.17 -12.11 -4.52
CA ILE A 13 -37.58 -13.03 -5.50
C ILE A 13 -36.22 -12.54 -6.05
N ILE A 14 -35.84 -11.28 -5.81
CA ILE A 14 -34.54 -10.73 -6.28
C ILE A 14 -33.50 -10.58 -5.15
N VAL A 15 -33.89 -10.75 -3.88
CA VAL A 15 -32.94 -10.74 -2.73
C VAL A 15 -32.54 -12.16 -2.27
N PHE A 16 -33.11 -13.21 -2.88
CA PHE A 16 -32.77 -14.61 -2.56
C PHE A 16 -31.66 -15.21 -3.45
N ALA A 17 -30.85 -14.39 -4.13
CA ALA A 17 -29.78 -14.85 -5.02
C ALA A 17 -28.34 -14.67 -4.47
N LEU A 18 -28.17 -14.33 -3.19
CA LEU A 18 -26.85 -14.30 -2.53
C LEU A 18 -26.76 -15.13 -1.24
N GLY A 19 -27.69 -16.06 -1.03
CA GLY A 19 -27.60 -17.03 0.05
C GLY A 19 -28.27 -18.32 -0.38
N VAL A 20 -27.59 -19.44 -0.16
CA VAL A 20 -27.98 -20.83 -0.48
C VAL A 20 -27.48 -21.33 -1.86
N THR A 21 -26.18 -21.62 -1.95
CA THR A 21 -25.76 -22.87 -2.59
C THR A 21 -25.69 -23.94 -1.52
N SER A 22 -26.74 -24.75 -1.47
CA SER A 22 -26.86 -25.91 -0.62
C SER A 22 -25.83 -26.98 -1.00
N PHE A 23 -25.19 -27.50 0.04
CA PHE A 23 -24.55 -28.80 0.11
C PHE A 23 -25.27 -29.87 -0.74
N SER A 24 -24.53 -30.46 -1.67
CA SER A 24 -24.71 -31.87 -2.06
C SER A 24 -23.32 -32.45 -2.33
N GLY A 25 -22.85 -33.25 -1.38
CA GLY A 25 -21.51 -33.83 -1.43
C GLY A 25 -21.39 -34.99 -2.42
N CYS A 26 -20.17 -35.19 -2.93
CA CYS A 26 -19.43 -36.45 -2.84
C CYS A 26 -17.98 -36.27 -3.36
N GLY A 27 -17.02 -36.53 -2.46
CA GLY A 27 -15.74 -37.18 -2.82
C GLY A 27 -14.53 -36.29 -3.13
N ASN A 28 -13.83 -35.77 -2.12
CA ASN A 28 -12.62 -36.42 -1.58
C ASN A 28 -12.12 -35.63 -0.36
N LYS A 29 -12.22 -36.22 0.84
CA LYS A 29 -11.70 -35.63 2.07
C LYS A 29 -10.18 -35.82 2.13
N ASN A 30 -9.42 -34.76 1.95
CA ASN A 30 -8.24 -34.54 2.77
C ASN A 30 -8.67 -33.59 3.89
N SER A 31 -9.09 -34.17 5.01
CA SER A 31 -9.26 -33.42 6.25
C SER A 31 -7.88 -32.91 6.69
N SER A 32 -7.59 -31.63 6.47
CA SER A 32 -6.61 -30.93 7.28
C SER A 32 -7.14 -30.94 8.70
N SER A 33 -6.39 -31.57 9.60
CA SER A 33 -6.74 -31.69 11.01
C SER A 33 -6.76 -30.29 11.65
N VAL A 34 -7.95 -29.86 12.08
CA VAL A 34 -8.09 -28.90 13.19
C VAL A 34 -7.33 -29.48 14.38
N GLY A 35 -6.21 -28.85 14.76
CA GLY A 35 -5.41 -29.27 15.93
C GLY A 35 -3.88 -29.33 15.74
N ALA A 36 -3.33 -29.07 14.55
CA ALA A 36 -1.88 -28.82 14.44
C ALA A 36 -1.59 -27.35 14.77
N SER A 37 -0.78 -27.11 15.80
CA SER A 37 -0.41 -25.77 16.25
C SER A 37 0.28 -24.99 15.13
N ALA A 38 -0.25 -23.80 14.78
CA ALA A 38 0.40 -22.85 13.86
C ALA A 38 1.82 -22.50 14.34
N VAL A 39 1.98 -22.36 15.67
CA VAL A 39 3.25 -22.13 16.37
C VAL A 39 4.29 -23.24 16.14
N SER A 40 3.89 -24.43 15.66
CA SER A 40 4.78 -25.58 15.48
C SER A 40 5.29 -25.81 14.04
N LYS A 41 5.00 -24.89 13.10
CA LYS A 41 5.53 -24.92 11.73
C LYS A 41 6.22 -23.62 11.34
N GLY A 42 7.03 -23.06 12.24
CA GLY A 42 8.16 -22.23 11.81
C GLY A 42 9.05 -23.08 10.91
N GLY A 43 9.09 -22.78 9.61
CA GLY A 43 9.96 -23.50 8.67
C GLY A 43 11.41 -23.45 9.14
N GLU A 44 12.19 -24.50 8.84
CA GLU A 44 13.65 -24.37 8.87
C GLU A 44 14.02 -23.20 7.94
N VAL A 45 14.88 -22.29 8.42
CA VAL A 45 15.40 -21.20 7.60
C VAL A 45 16.10 -21.84 6.40
N ASP A 46 15.70 -21.47 5.19
CA ASP A 46 16.32 -21.94 3.97
C ASP A 46 17.68 -21.27 3.79
N LYS A 47 18.68 -21.80 4.50
CA LYS A 47 20.05 -21.27 4.55
C LYS A 47 20.72 -21.24 3.17
N GLU A 48 20.24 -22.00 2.20
CA GLU A 48 20.80 -22.04 0.85
C GLU A 48 20.47 -20.79 0.02
N HIS A 49 19.48 -20.00 0.43
CA HIS A 49 19.02 -18.81 -0.30
C HIS A 49 19.14 -17.52 0.54
N VAL A 50 19.98 -17.54 1.58
CA VAL A 50 20.23 -16.37 2.44
C VAL A 50 21.33 -15.49 1.85
N PHE A 51 21.02 -14.20 1.77
CA PHE A 51 21.92 -13.15 1.30
C PHE A 51 22.07 -12.08 2.38
N LYS A 52 23.25 -11.47 2.46
CA LYS A 52 23.46 -10.25 3.22
C LYS A 52 23.15 -9.03 2.36
N GLN A 53 22.59 -8.01 2.99
CA GLN A 53 22.36 -6.69 2.40
C GLN A 53 23.47 -5.72 2.81
N GLU A 54 23.96 -4.94 1.86
CA GLU A 54 24.83 -3.77 2.06
C GLU A 54 24.22 -2.58 1.31
N ASP A 55 23.97 -1.47 2.01
CA ASP A 55 23.41 -0.26 1.40
C ASP A 55 24.49 0.50 0.62
N LEU A 56 24.20 0.86 -0.64
CA LEU A 56 25.12 1.62 -1.50
C LEU A 56 24.79 3.12 -1.40
N GLU A 57 25.12 3.71 -0.25
CA GLU A 57 24.85 5.11 0.04
C GLU A 57 25.61 6.08 -0.88
N GLY A 58 24.96 7.20 -1.24
CA GLY A 58 25.57 8.30 -1.97
C GLY A 58 25.81 8.05 -3.46
N ILE A 59 25.30 6.94 -4.00
CA ILE A 59 25.28 6.69 -5.45
C ILE A 59 24.21 7.55 -6.14
N LEU A 60 23.00 7.58 -5.57
CA LEU A 60 21.89 8.41 -6.02
C LEU A 60 21.78 9.69 -5.21
N ASP A 61 21.38 10.78 -5.86
CA ASP A 61 20.99 12.00 -5.16
C ASP A 61 19.54 11.84 -4.67
N LYS A 62 19.16 12.58 -3.60
CA LYS A 62 17.82 12.46 -3.03
C LYS A 62 16.73 12.78 -4.08
N GLY A 63 15.82 11.83 -4.29
CA GLY A 63 14.70 11.95 -5.22
C GLY A 63 15.06 11.68 -6.68
N GLU A 64 16.20 11.07 -6.97
CA GLU A 64 16.45 10.52 -8.30
C GLU A 64 15.81 9.15 -8.48
N ASP A 65 15.16 8.94 -9.63
CA ASP A 65 14.60 7.65 -10.03
C ASP A 65 15.52 6.96 -11.03
N ILE A 66 15.79 5.68 -10.84
CA ILE A 66 16.64 4.90 -11.75
C ILE A 66 15.87 4.58 -13.03
N VAL A 67 16.42 4.97 -14.17
CA VAL A 67 15.87 4.66 -15.50
C VAL A 67 16.37 3.30 -16.00
N SER A 68 17.65 3.00 -15.79
CA SER A 68 18.26 1.73 -16.23
C SER A 68 19.55 1.44 -15.47
N ALA A 69 19.86 0.15 -15.31
CA ALA A 69 21.11 -0.33 -14.74
C ALA A 69 21.70 -1.49 -15.55
N TYR A 70 23.02 -1.48 -15.74
CA TYR A 70 23.76 -2.48 -16.51
C TYR A 70 25.09 -2.83 -15.83
N TYR A 71 25.56 -4.07 -15.99
CA TYR A 71 26.89 -4.48 -15.56
C TYR A 71 27.82 -4.60 -16.77
N VAL A 72 28.72 -3.62 -16.92
CA VAL A 72 29.57 -3.46 -18.10
C VAL A 72 31.01 -3.21 -17.66
N ASN A 73 31.97 -3.93 -18.25
CA ASN A 73 33.40 -3.75 -18.01
C ASN A 73 33.77 -3.75 -16.50
N GLU A 74 33.21 -4.71 -15.76
CA GLU A 74 33.37 -4.87 -14.30
C GLU A 74 32.86 -3.69 -13.45
N LYS A 75 32.09 -2.78 -14.05
CA LYS A 75 31.43 -1.66 -13.38
C LYS A 75 29.92 -1.74 -13.52
N ILE A 76 29.23 -1.15 -12.55
CA ILE A 76 27.81 -0.89 -12.64
C ILE A 76 27.64 0.45 -13.32
N MET A 77 26.85 0.47 -14.39
CA MET A 77 26.49 1.64 -15.17
C MET A 77 25.01 1.90 -14.98
N LEU A 78 24.65 3.11 -14.56
CA LEU A 78 23.30 3.46 -14.18
C LEU A 78 22.92 4.80 -14.80
N THR A 79 21.67 4.95 -15.19
CA THR A 79 21.09 6.25 -15.53
C THR A 79 19.95 6.56 -14.61
N ALA A 80 19.89 7.77 -14.10
CA ALA A 80 18.81 8.24 -13.24
C ALA A 80 18.29 9.58 -13.75
N ASN A 81 17.04 9.90 -13.43
CA ASN A 81 16.49 11.23 -13.61
C ASN A 81 16.15 11.82 -12.24
N SER A 82 16.50 13.08 -12.03
CA SER A 82 15.88 13.87 -10.98
C SER A 82 14.41 14.17 -11.30
N LYS A 83 13.66 14.52 -10.27
CA LYS A 83 12.24 14.94 -10.38
C LYS A 83 12.01 16.12 -11.33
N ASP A 84 12.98 17.03 -11.48
CA ASP A 84 12.92 18.14 -12.45
C ASP A 84 13.30 17.74 -13.88
N GLY A 85 13.46 16.44 -14.14
CA GLY A 85 13.73 15.86 -15.44
C GLY A 85 15.17 16.06 -15.92
N LYS A 86 16.13 16.22 -15.01
CA LYS A 86 17.56 16.22 -15.37
C LYS A 86 18.12 14.82 -15.19
N GLY A 87 18.64 14.29 -16.28
CA GLY A 87 19.27 13.00 -16.32
C GLY A 87 20.72 13.04 -15.90
N ARG A 88 21.16 11.94 -15.28
CA ARG A 88 22.53 11.69 -14.86
C ARG A 88 22.96 10.30 -15.29
N CYS A 89 24.17 10.18 -15.82
CA CYS A 89 24.83 8.91 -16.03
C CYS A 89 25.83 8.68 -14.91
N ILE A 90 25.79 7.49 -14.32
CA ILE A 90 26.52 7.13 -13.10
C ILE A 90 27.27 5.82 -13.36
N SER A 91 28.52 5.74 -12.91
CA SER A 91 29.32 4.52 -12.96
C SER A 91 30.10 4.32 -11.67
N PHE A 92 30.17 3.09 -11.18
CA PHE A 92 30.85 2.75 -9.93
C PHE A 92 31.24 1.27 -9.91
N ASN A 93 32.16 0.92 -9.01
CA ASN A 93 32.50 -0.46 -8.75
C ASN A 93 31.38 -1.15 -7.94
N PRO A 94 31.24 -2.48 -7.99
CA PRO A 94 30.24 -3.22 -7.20
C PRO A 94 30.19 -2.92 -5.69
N ASP A 95 31.29 -2.47 -5.10
CA ASP A 95 31.39 -2.09 -3.68
C ASP A 95 31.04 -0.61 -3.41
N GLY A 96 30.46 0.10 -4.38
CA GLY A 96 30.14 1.52 -4.29
C GLY A 96 31.32 2.47 -4.52
N THR A 97 32.54 1.96 -4.69
CA THR A 97 33.73 2.80 -4.86
C THR A 97 33.94 3.29 -6.29
N GLN A 98 34.85 4.24 -6.48
CA GLN A 98 35.18 4.83 -7.78
C GLN A 98 33.98 5.43 -8.54
N LEU A 99 33.04 6.00 -7.79
CA LEU A 99 31.89 6.72 -8.33
C LEU A 99 32.34 7.83 -9.29
N GLN A 100 31.79 7.79 -10.50
CA GLN A 100 31.86 8.84 -11.50
C GLN A 100 30.46 9.11 -12.02
N ALA A 101 30.07 10.37 -12.06
CA ALA A 101 28.77 10.77 -12.58
C ALA A 101 28.91 12.03 -13.44
N PHE A 102 28.04 12.17 -14.43
CA PHE A 102 27.91 13.38 -15.23
C PHE A 102 26.45 13.65 -15.58
N ASP A 103 26.08 14.94 -15.60
CA ASP A 103 24.76 15.39 -16.01
C ASP A 103 24.64 15.31 -17.54
N THR A 104 23.51 14.78 -18.01
CA THR A 104 23.20 14.69 -19.45
C THR A 104 22.47 15.95 -19.94
N GLY A 105 21.90 16.73 -19.01
CA GLY A 105 21.15 17.95 -19.30
C GLY A 105 19.81 17.71 -20.01
N CYS A 106 19.30 16.47 -19.97
CA CYS A 106 18.03 16.09 -20.60
C CYS A 106 17.27 15.09 -19.71
N ASN A 107 15.97 14.91 -19.93
CA ASN A 107 15.23 13.81 -19.33
C ASN A 107 15.54 12.52 -20.11
N ILE A 108 16.11 11.51 -19.46
CA ILE A 108 16.49 10.24 -20.10
C ILE A 108 15.27 9.31 -20.12
N THR A 109 14.84 8.86 -21.30
CA THR A 109 13.69 7.95 -21.43
C THR A 109 14.09 6.52 -21.79
N ALA A 110 15.28 6.33 -22.35
CA ALA A 110 15.86 5.01 -22.62
C ALA A 110 17.39 5.11 -22.66
N CYS A 111 18.07 4.02 -22.29
CA CYS A 111 19.54 3.96 -22.30
C CYS A 111 20.06 2.57 -22.67
N ALA A 112 21.23 2.54 -23.33
CA ALA A 112 22.09 1.38 -23.45
C ALA A 112 23.57 1.79 -23.27
N PHE A 113 24.43 0.85 -22.87
CA PHE A 113 25.87 1.07 -22.77
C PHE A 113 26.62 0.12 -23.71
N ASP A 114 27.64 0.61 -24.42
CA ASP A 114 28.54 -0.28 -25.17
C ASP A 114 29.59 -0.95 -24.28
N GLY A 115 30.31 -1.94 -24.81
CA GLY A 115 31.35 -2.66 -24.06
C GLY A 115 32.51 -1.80 -23.54
N GLU A 116 32.68 -0.57 -24.05
CA GLU A 116 33.67 0.40 -23.53
C GLU A 116 33.10 1.28 -22.41
N GLY A 117 31.79 1.19 -22.13
CA GLY A 117 31.08 1.99 -21.14
C GLY A 117 30.58 3.34 -21.67
N ASN A 118 30.54 3.56 -22.98
CA ASN A 118 29.92 4.75 -23.55
C ASN A 118 28.39 4.62 -23.44
N ALA A 119 27.72 5.69 -23.01
CA ALA A 119 26.28 5.73 -22.84
C ALA A 119 25.60 6.17 -24.14
N TYR A 120 24.58 5.41 -24.56
CA TYR A 120 23.63 5.78 -25.61
C TYR A 120 22.31 6.12 -24.94
N LEU A 121 21.81 7.32 -25.20
CA LEU A 121 20.67 7.88 -24.48
C LEU A 121 19.62 8.39 -25.46
N GLN A 122 18.36 8.09 -25.16
CA GLN A 122 17.24 8.87 -25.66
C GLN A 122 16.91 9.95 -24.65
N CYS A 123 16.91 11.19 -25.14
CA CYS A 123 16.66 12.38 -24.37
C CYS A 123 15.35 13.02 -24.84
N LEU A 124 14.46 13.35 -23.90
CA LEU A 124 13.29 14.17 -24.15
C LEU A 124 13.55 15.60 -23.67
N ASP A 125 13.43 16.57 -24.58
CA ASP A 125 13.53 18.00 -24.28
C ASP A 125 12.16 18.66 -24.37
N LYS A 126 11.65 19.10 -23.23
CA LYS A 126 10.36 19.80 -23.08
C LYS A 126 10.51 21.33 -22.98
N SER A 127 11.73 21.86 -23.02
CA SER A 127 12.01 23.27 -22.74
C SER A 127 11.52 24.23 -23.84
N SER A 128 11.31 23.73 -25.07
CA SER A 128 10.90 24.54 -26.23
C SER A 128 9.39 24.67 -26.43
N GLY A 129 8.54 24.01 -25.64
CA GLY A 129 7.08 23.96 -25.85
C GLY A 129 6.63 23.02 -26.98
N GLU A 130 7.58 22.37 -27.65
CA GLU A 130 7.40 21.19 -28.51
C GLU A 130 8.30 20.08 -27.95
N ASP A 131 7.77 18.86 -27.83
CA ASP A 131 8.50 17.68 -27.36
C ASP A 131 9.53 17.26 -28.42
N LYS A 132 10.82 17.48 -28.14
CA LYS A 132 11.90 17.02 -29.01
C LYS A 132 12.55 15.76 -28.47
N VAL A 133 12.76 14.80 -29.35
CA VAL A 133 13.43 13.53 -29.03
C VAL A 133 14.80 13.51 -29.69
N PHE A 134 15.83 13.31 -28.87
CA PHE A 134 17.21 13.19 -29.34
C PHE A 134 17.78 11.83 -29.00
N LEU A 135 18.59 11.28 -29.90
CA LEU A 135 19.48 10.17 -29.63
C LEU A 135 20.90 10.70 -29.49
N GLY A 136 21.54 10.43 -28.35
CA GLY A 136 22.89 10.89 -28.05
C GLY A 136 23.82 9.76 -27.65
N LYS A 137 25.13 9.96 -27.86
CA LYS A 137 26.20 9.13 -27.31
C LYS A 137 27.15 9.97 -26.48
N PHE A 138 27.49 9.49 -25.29
CA PHE A 138 28.44 10.12 -24.38
C PHE A 138 29.55 9.12 -24.04
N ASP A 139 30.80 9.61 -23.98
CA ASP A 139 31.88 8.79 -23.42
C ASP A 139 31.81 8.73 -21.89
N SER A 140 32.66 7.89 -21.29
CA SER A 140 32.71 7.71 -19.84
C SER A 140 33.10 8.97 -19.05
N THR A 141 33.54 10.05 -19.72
CA THR A 141 33.87 11.34 -19.09
C THR A 141 32.71 12.34 -19.17
N GLY A 142 31.60 11.96 -19.80
CA GLY A 142 30.45 12.82 -20.07
C GLY A 142 30.60 13.71 -21.30
N LYS A 143 31.63 13.48 -22.13
CA LYS A 143 31.77 14.21 -23.38
C LYS A 143 30.78 13.66 -24.40
N GLU A 144 29.91 14.53 -24.90
CA GLU A 144 29.02 14.22 -26.03
C GLU A 144 29.86 13.88 -27.27
N LEU A 145 29.66 12.67 -27.79
CA LEU A 145 30.30 12.16 -29.01
C LEU A 145 29.41 12.41 -30.23
N PHE A 146 28.10 12.24 -30.10
CA PHE A 146 27.12 12.70 -31.09
C PHE A 146 25.78 13.01 -30.43
N LYS A 147 24.97 13.81 -31.12
CA LYS A 147 23.57 14.08 -30.82
C LYS A 147 22.79 14.22 -32.13
N ALA A 148 21.72 13.44 -32.27
CA ALA A 148 20.85 13.44 -33.44
C ALA A 148 19.41 13.74 -33.03
N ASP A 149 18.78 14.69 -33.73
CA ASP A 149 17.33 14.96 -33.59
C ASP A 149 16.56 13.90 -34.39
N VAL A 150 15.71 13.14 -33.70
CA VAL A 150 14.90 12.05 -34.29
C VAL A 150 13.41 12.35 -34.19
N SER A 151 13.04 13.60 -33.86
CA SER A 151 11.66 14.02 -33.58
C SER A 151 10.72 13.83 -34.78
N GLU A 152 11.24 13.87 -36.01
CA GLU A 152 10.47 13.72 -37.25
C GLU A 152 10.75 12.39 -37.98
N GLU A 153 11.53 11.48 -37.38
CA GLU A 153 11.97 10.23 -38.04
C GLU A 153 10.82 9.24 -38.25
N PHE A 154 9.83 9.26 -37.35
CA PHE A 154 8.68 8.37 -37.36
C PHE A 154 7.37 9.17 -37.48
N SER A 155 6.43 8.67 -38.29
CA SER A 155 5.13 9.33 -38.46
C SER A 155 4.23 9.07 -37.24
N GLY A 156 3.93 10.10 -36.46
CA GLY A 156 2.94 10.06 -35.37
C GLY A 156 3.56 10.00 -33.97
N ASN A 157 4.39 8.99 -33.70
CA ASN A 157 5.10 8.84 -32.41
C ASN A 157 6.61 8.78 -32.68
N SER A 158 7.36 9.76 -32.17
CA SER A 158 8.81 9.84 -32.31
C SER A 158 9.60 9.14 -31.20
N GLU A 159 8.90 8.56 -30.23
CA GLU A 159 9.51 7.90 -29.08
C GLU A 159 10.07 6.53 -29.47
N ILE A 160 11.35 6.31 -29.16
CA ILE A 160 11.97 4.99 -29.18
C ILE A 160 11.58 4.32 -27.86
N SER A 161 11.01 3.12 -27.93
CA SER A 161 10.41 2.46 -26.77
C SER A 161 11.39 1.54 -26.02
N GLY A 162 12.65 1.49 -26.46
CA GLY A 162 13.70 0.72 -25.82
C GLY A 162 15.03 0.81 -26.57
N LEU A 163 16.13 0.83 -25.82
CA LEU A 163 17.50 0.80 -26.34
C LEU A 163 18.26 -0.38 -25.74
N ALA A 164 19.10 -1.01 -26.56
CA ALA A 164 19.98 -2.07 -26.14
C ALA A 164 21.28 -2.08 -26.97
N TRP A 165 22.35 -2.65 -26.43
CA TRP A 165 23.62 -2.78 -27.15
C TRP A 165 23.88 -4.24 -27.57
N SER A 166 24.39 -4.42 -28.78
CA SER A 166 24.92 -5.68 -29.30
C SER A 166 26.31 -5.45 -29.87
N GLU A 167 27.28 -6.29 -29.52
CA GLU A 167 28.62 -6.26 -30.12
C GLU A 167 28.61 -6.49 -31.64
N LYS A 168 27.61 -7.22 -32.15
CA LYS A 168 27.46 -7.53 -33.58
C LYS A 168 26.73 -6.43 -34.34
N TYR A 169 25.66 -5.88 -33.76
CA TYR A 169 24.73 -4.97 -34.44
C TYR A 169 24.88 -3.50 -34.01
N GLY A 170 25.68 -3.21 -32.98
CA GLY A 170 25.80 -1.89 -32.37
C GLY A 170 24.58 -1.53 -31.54
N LEU A 171 24.15 -0.26 -31.62
CA LEU A 171 22.95 0.20 -30.95
C LEU A 171 21.71 -0.39 -31.63
N VAL A 172 20.89 -1.09 -30.85
CA VAL A 172 19.61 -1.67 -31.26
C VAL A 172 18.49 -0.92 -30.56
N SER A 173 17.45 -0.56 -31.31
CA SER A 173 16.34 0.27 -30.87
C SER A 173 15.01 -0.37 -31.20
N CYS A 174 14.06 -0.31 -30.27
CA CYS A 174 12.67 -0.61 -30.53
C CYS A 174 11.96 0.65 -31.01
N THR A 175 11.57 0.68 -32.29
CA THR A 175 10.93 1.84 -32.92
C THR A 175 9.50 1.49 -33.36
N PRO A 176 8.68 2.47 -33.75
CA PRO A 176 7.34 2.22 -34.30
C PRO A 176 7.31 1.31 -35.54
N ASN A 177 8.46 1.10 -36.20
CA ASN A 177 8.59 0.26 -37.39
C ASN A 177 9.06 -1.16 -37.09
N GLY A 178 9.55 -1.44 -35.88
CA GLY A 178 10.13 -2.72 -35.47
C GLY A 178 11.48 -2.54 -34.77
N ILE A 179 12.35 -3.54 -34.87
CA ILE A 179 13.70 -3.48 -34.31
C ILE A 179 14.67 -2.95 -35.36
N GLN A 180 15.35 -1.85 -35.03
CA GLN A 180 16.28 -1.17 -35.93
C GLN A 180 17.65 -0.99 -35.27
N THR A 181 18.71 -1.03 -36.07
CA THR A 181 20.02 -0.53 -35.66
C THR A 181 20.09 0.98 -35.89
N TYR A 182 20.99 1.68 -35.20
CA TYR A 182 21.29 3.08 -35.49
C TYR A 182 22.79 3.31 -35.71
N ASP A 183 23.12 4.02 -36.78
CA ASP A 183 24.46 4.50 -37.10
C ASP A 183 24.42 5.99 -37.46
N GLU A 184 25.35 6.79 -36.93
CA GLU A 184 25.37 8.25 -37.14
C GLU A 184 25.41 8.65 -38.63
N LYS A 185 26.07 7.85 -39.48
CA LYS A 185 26.23 8.17 -40.90
C LYS A 185 25.05 7.71 -41.73
N ASN A 186 24.43 6.60 -41.36
CA ASN A 186 23.42 5.93 -42.17
C ASN A 186 22.00 6.01 -41.59
N GLY A 187 21.84 6.53 -40.37
CA GLY A 187 20.56 6.59 -39.67
C GLY A 187 20.06 5.22 -39.23
N PHE A 188 18.73 5.07 -39.15
CA PHE A 188 18.11 3.80 -38.76
C PHE A 188 18.19 2.75 -39.87
N GLY A 189 18.64 1.55 -39.51
CA GLY A 189 18.66 0.37 -40.36
C GLY A 189 17.69 -0.70 -39.87
N MET A 190 16.79 -1.19 -40.71
CA MET A 190 15.82 -2.22 -40.33
C MET A 190 16.50 -3.57 -40.04
N LEU A 191 16.31 -4.12 -38.84
CA LEU A 191 16.81 -5.44 -38.45
C LEU A 191 15.68 -6.48 -38.48
N VAL A 192 14.59 -6.21 -37.77
CA VAL A 192 13.38 -7.05 -37.69
C VAL A 192 12.14 -6.17 -37.88
N ASP A 193 11.32 -6.49 -38.89
CA ASP A 193 10.08 -5.76 -39.18
C ASP A 193 9.03 -6.00 -38.09
N LYS A 194 8.28 -4.96 -37.68
CA LYS A 194 7.24 -5.08 -36.64
C LYS A 194 6.25 -6.22 -36.88
N LYS A 195 5.94 -6.53 -38.14
CA LYS A 195 5.01 -7.62 -38.51
C LYS A 195 5.51 -9.00 -38.09
N VAL A 196 6.81 -9.17 -37.86
CA VAL A 196 7.38 -10.41 -37.33
C VAL A 196 7.05 -10.56 -35.85
N ILE A 197 7.07 -9.45 -35.11
CA ILE A 197 6.91 -9.41 -33.65
C ILE A 197 5.44 -9.61 -33.26
N GLY A 198 4.53 -8.91 -33.95
CA GLY A 198 3.09 -8.96 -33.74
C GLY A 198 2.43 -7.59 -33.96
N ASP A 199 1.10 -7.57 -34.09
CA ASP A 199 0.32 -6.33 -34.01
C ASP A 199 0.16 -5.95 -32.53
N TYR A 200 1.20 -5.38 -31.93
CA TYR A 200 0.99 -4.52 -30.76
C TYR A 200 0.49 -3.17 -31.28
N ASP A 201 -0.49 -2.57 -30.59
CA ASP A 201 -1.07 -1.30 -31.03
C ASP A 201 0.06 -0.28 -31.29
N ASP A 202 -0.09 0.60 -32.29
CA ASP A 202 0.88 1.69 -32.58
C ASP A 202 1.08 2.65 -31.37
N TYR A 203 0.35 2.42 -30.26
CA TYR A 203 0.40 3.10 -28.96
C TYR A 203 0.75 2.16 -27.78
N GLY A 204 1.23 0.94 -28.04
CA GLY A 204 1.51 -0.06 -27.02
C GLY A 204 2.67 0.34 -26.11
N ILE A 205 2.42 0.35 -24.80
CA ILE A 205 3.46 0.57 -23.78
C ILE A 205 4.40 -0.63 -23.78
N ILE A 206 5.70 -0.39 -23.93
CA ILE A 206 6.75 -1.41 -23.73
C ILE A 206 7.20 -1.30 -22.28
N TYR A 207 7.01 -2.40 -21.54
CA TYR A 207 7.39 -2.48 -20.13
C TYR A 207 8.84 -2.94 -19.93
N SER A 208 9.38 -3.70 -20.88
CA SER A 208 10.76 -4.19 -20.81
C SER A 208 11.31 -4.44 -22.20
N PHE A 209 12.58 -4.07 -22.40
CA PHE A 209 13.35 -4.29 -23.62
C PHE A 209 14.78 -4.66 -23.25
N ILE A 210 15.10 -5.96 -23.22
CA ILE A 210 16.32 -6.48 -22.58
C ILE A 210 17.11 -7.32 -23.58
N MET A 211 18.39 -6.99 -23.77
CA MET A 211 19.31 -7.83 -24.54
C MET A 211 19.69 -9.09 -23.76
N LEU A 212 19.53 -10.23 -24.40
CA LEU A 212 19.89 -11.55 -23.90
C LEU A 212 21.10 -12.11 -24.66
N SER A 213 21.66 -13.18 -24.13
CA SER A 213 22.71 -13.95 -24.81
C SER A 213 22.27 -14.40 -26.22
N GLY A 214 23.24 -14.37 -27.15
CA GLY A 214 23.03 -14.78 -28.54
C GLY A 214 22.32 -13.76 -29.42
N ASP A 215 22.44 -12.46 -29.12
CA ASP A 215 21.76 -11.37 -29.84
C ASP A 215 20.24 -11.60 -29.91
N ARG A 216 19.65 -11.97 -28.77
CA ARG A 216 18.19 -12.11 -28.60
C ARG A 216 17.66 -11.00 -27.72
N ILE A 217 16.40 -10.63 -27.89
CA ILE A 217 15.77 -9.59 -27.07
C ILE A 217 14.52 -10.17 -26.40
N LEU A 218 14.40 -10.01 -25.09
CA LEU A 218 13.12 -10.13 -24.40
C LEU A 218 12.40 -8.78 -24.49
N MET A 219 11.18 -8.80 -25.03
CA MET A 219 10.30 -7.64 -25.06
C MET A 219 8.97 -7.98 -24.37
N ILE A 220 8.57 -7.15 -23.41
CA ILE A 220 7.27 -7.23 -22.71
C ILE A 220 6.49 -5.97 -23.04
N TYR A 221 5.26 -6.14 -23.51
CA TYR A 221 4.46 -5.04 -24.06
C TYR A 221 2.98 -5.23 -23.79
N HIS A 222 2.23 -4.13 -23.85
CA HIS A 222 0.78 -4.14 -23.71
C HIS A 222 0.09 -4.58 -25.01
N GLU A 223 -0.85 -5.54 -24.94
CA GLU A 223 -1.64 -6.06 -26.06
C GLU A 223 -3.13 -6.11 -25.68
N GLY A 224 -3.96 -5.22 -26.25
CA GLY A 224 -5.41 -5.18 -25.99
C GLY A 224 -5.77 -4.71 -24.59
N THR A 225 -6.26 -5.60 -23.72
CA THR A 225 -6.54 -5.32 -22.30
C THR A 225 -5.60 -6.07 -21.36
N GLY A 226 -4.52 -6.65 -21.89
CA GLY A 226 -3.57 -7.46 -21.15
C GLY A 226 -2.14 -7.24 -21.63
N GLU A 227 -1.25 -8.07 -21.14
CA GLU A 227 0.16 -8.05 -21.51
C GLU A 227 0.50 -9.21 -22.45
N SER A 228 1.61 -9.05 -23.15
CA SER A 228 2.19 -10.04 -24.02
C SER A 228 3.70 -9.92 -23.98
N ASN A 229 4.40 -11.00 -24.30
CA ASN A 229 5.84 -11.02 -24.32
C ASN A 229 6.37 -11.91 -25.44
N VAL A 230 7.57 -11.56 -25.91
CA VAL A 230 8.18 -12.14 -27.09
C VAL A 230 9.69 -12.17 -26.95
N ILE A 231 10.29 -13.24 -27.47
CA ILE A 231 11.74 -13.34 -27.64
C ILE A 231 12.05 -13.14 -29.13
N ILE A 232 12.81 -12.09 -29.42
CA ILE A 232 13.19 -11.74 -30.79
C ILE A 232 14.62 -12.22 -31.02
N ASP A 233 14.82 -13.10 -32.01
CA ASP A 233 16.14 -13.54 -32.46
C ASP A 233 16.60 -12.63 -33.60
N LEU A 234 17.61 -11.79 -33.34
CA LEU A 234 18.09 -10.79 -34.30
C LEU A 234 18.81 -11.41 -35.50
N GLU A 235 19.41 -12.58 -35.32
CA GLU A 235 20.13 -13.29 -36.38
C GLU A 235 19.16 -14.00 -37.33
N LYS A 236 18.20 -14.74 -36.77
CA LYS A 236 17.16 -15.42 -37.56
C LYS A 236 16.07 -14.48 -38.05
N LYS A 237 15.97 -13.28 -37.45
CA LYS A 237 14.91 -12.30 -37.69
C LYS A 237 13.52 -12.91 -37.47
N THR A 238 13.41 -13.66 -36.37
CA THR A 238 12.18 -14.34 -35.95
C THR A 238 11.79 -13.86 -34.57
N ALA A 239 10.51 -14.03 -34.25
CA ALA A 239 9.96 -13.71 -32.95
C ALA A 239 9.20 -14.94 -32.43
N ASP A 240 9.66 -15.49 -31.32
CA ASP A 240 9.03 -16.62 -30.65
C ASP A 240 8.18 -16.10 -29.49
N LYS A 241 6.93 -16.57 -29.40
CA LYS A 241 5.98 -16.09 -28.39
C LYS A 241 6.18 -16.79 -27.06
N ALA A 242 6.04 -15.99 -26.00
CA ALA A 242 5.89 -16.36 -24.59
C ALA A 242 7.11 -16.98 -23.89
N LEU A 243 7.49 -16.37 -22.76
CA LEU A 243 8.30 -17.01 -21.72
C LEU A 243 7.53 -18.22 -21.16
N SER A 244 8.13 -19.41 -21.24
CA SER A 244 7.53 -20.64 -20.74
C SER A 244 7.50 -20.70 -19.21
N GLY A 245 6.33 -20.93 -18.61
CA GLY A 245 6.23 -21.10 -17.15
C GLY A 245 6.13 -19.80 -16.34
N ILE A 246 6.01 -18.65 -17.01
CA ILE A 246 5.65 -17.36 -16.40
C ILE A 246 4.34 -16.87 -17.04
N SER A 247 3.29 -16.71 -16.25
CA SER A 247 1.96 -16.31 -16.73
C SER A 247 1.60 -14.84 -16.46
N ASP A 248 2.35 -14.16 -15.61
CA ASP A 248 2.12 -12.75 -15.23
C ASP A 248 3.46 -12.01 -15.20
N THR A 249 3.92 -11.58 -16.37
CA THR A 249 5.23 -10.93 -16.57
C THR A 249 5.28 -9.51 -16.02
N LEU A 250 4.14 -8.85 -15.83
CA LEU A 250 4.04 -7.50 -15.26
C LEU A 250 4.51 -7.45 -13.81
N GLN A 251 4.33 -8.55 -13.10
CA GLN A 251 4.68 -8.66 -11.69
C GLN A 251 6.17 -9.03 -11.47
N TYR A 252 6.93 -9.36 -12.54
CA TYR A 252 8.38 -9.62 -12.47
C TYR A 252 9.19 -8.41 -12.94
N SER A 253 10.26 -8.05 -12.23
CA SER A 253 11.32 -7.20 -12.80
C SER A 253 12.41 -8.07 -13.41
N PHE A 254 12.59 -7.98 -14.73
CA PHE A 254 13.60 -8.76 -15.44
C PHE A 254 14.88 -7.96 -15.61
N PHE A 255 16.01 -8.64 -15.50
CA PHE A 255 17.34 -8.05 -15.63
C PHE A 255 18.37 -9.11 -16.06
N THR A 256 19.62 -8.69 -16.27
CA THR A 256 20.68 -9.58 -16.78
C THR A 256 22.00 -9.44 -16.05
N ASP A 257 22.86 -10.43 -16.24
CA ASP A 257 24.31 -10.29 -16.04
C ASP A 257 25.00 -9.77 -17.31
N LYS A 258 26.33 -9.60 -17.25
CA LYS A 258 27.13 -9.12 -18.40
C LYS A 258 27.13 -10.07 -19.60
N GLU A 259 26.77 -11.35 -19.42
CA GLU A 259 26.65 -12.34 -20.49
C GLU A 259 25.25 -12.37 -21.12
N GLY A 260 24.28 -11.62 -20.58
CA GLY A 260 22.90 -11.62 -21.03
C GLY A 260 22.11 -12.84 -20.57
N ASN A 261 22.48 -13.48 -19.46
CA ASN A 261 21.64 -14.47 -18.80
C ASN A 261 20.48 -13.77 -18.09
N LEU A 262 19.28 -14.34 -18.15
CA LEU A 262 18.06 -13.71 -17.65
C LEU A 262 17.82 -14.04 -16.18
N PHE A 263 17.56 -12.99 -15.40
CA PHE A 263 17.13 -13.06 -14.01
C PHE A 263 15.80 -12.33 -13.84
N ALA A 264 15.09 -12.66 -12.76
CA ALA A 264 13.81 -12.06 -12.44
C ALA A 264 13.68 -11.84 -10.93
N ILE A 265 13.25 -10.65 -10.52
CA ILE A 265 12.78 -10.35 -9.17
C ILE A 265 11.27 -10.58 -9.13
N TRP A 266 10.81 -11.24 -8.07
CA TRP A 266 9.40 -11.39 -7.73
C TRP A 266 9.17 -10.96 -6.26
N THR A 267 7.94 -11.11 -5.77
CA THR A 267 7.55 -10.75 -4.40
C THR A 267 8.34 -11.46 -3.30
N ASP A 268 8.91 -12.64 -3.57
CA ASP A 268 9.57 -13.47 -2.56
C ASP A 268 11.08 -13.63 -2.75
N GLY A 269 11.65 -13.10 -3.83
CA GLY A 269 13.09 -13.19 -4.06
C GLY A 269 13.56 -13.04 -5.51
N VAL A 270 14.79 -13.48 -5.75
CA VAL A 270 15.46 -13.42 -7.06
C VAL A 270 15.58 -14.82 -7.66
N TYR A 271 15.29 -14.91 -8.95
CA TYR A 271 15.34 -16.14 -9.72
C TYR A 271 16.29 -16.00 -10.91
N LYS A 272 17.03 -17.07 -11.22
CA LYS A 272 17.63 -17.25 -12.54
C LYS A 272 16.64 -18.00 -13.42
N TYR A 273 16.46 -17.51 -14.64
CA TYR A 273 15.43 -18.01 -15.53
C TYR A 273 16.02 -18.34 -16.90
N ASP A 274 15.76 -19.57 -17.37
CA ASP A 274 16.14 -19.99 -18.71
C ASP A 274 14.97 -19.77 -19.68
N PRO A 275 15.08 -18.81 -20.63
CA PRO A 275 14.01 -18.52 -21.58
C PRO A 275 13.68 -19.65 -22.54
N ASP A 276 14.61 -20.56 -22.80
CA ASP A 276 14.42 -21.64 -23.78
C ASP A 276 13.70 -22.85 -23.17
N SER A 277 14.03 -23.20 -21.92
CA SER A 277 13.40 -24.32 -21.21
C SER A 277 12.22 -23.92 -20.32
N GLY A 278 12.15 -22.66 -19.89
CA GLY A 278 11.23 -22.18 -18.85
C GLY A 278 11.64 -22.59 -17.43
N GLU A 279 12.85 -23.10 -17.24
CA GLU A 279 13.36 -23.46 -15.92
C GLU A 279 13.58 -22.19 -15.08
N LYS A 280 12.99 -22.19 -13.88
CA LYS A 280 13.04 -21.09 -12.92
C LYS A 280 13.69 -21.55 -11.62
N ASN A 281 14.90 -21.07 -11.35
CA ASN A 281 15.70 -21.45 -10.18
C ASN A 281 15.78 -20.28 -9.19
N LYS A 282 15.21 -20.45 -7.99
CA LYS A 282 15.34 -19.46 -6.92
C LYS A 282 16.80 -19.38 -6.50
N LEU A 283 17.33 -18.16 -6.38
CA LEU A 283 18.70 -17.91 -5.92
C LEU A 283 18.72 -17.22 -4.58
N LEU A 284 17.80 -16.28 -4.35
CA LEU A 284 17.69 -15.47 -3.14
C LEU A 284 16.25 -15.54 -2.63
N ASP A 285 16.06 -15.70 -1.33
CA ASP A 285 14.76 -15.57 -0.67
C ASP A 285 14.76 -14.34 0.26
N PHE A 286 13.89 -13.35 -0.02
CA PHE A 286 13.92 -12.07 0.70
C PHE A 286 13.60 -12.24 2.18
N ARG A 287 12.61 -13.10 2.50
CA ARG A 287 12.20 -13.36 3.89
C ARG A 287 13.29 -14.11 4.65
N ALA A 288 13.89 -15.15 4.06
CA ALA A 288 15.00 -15.87 4.70
C ALA A 288 16.22 -14.97 4.94
N SER A 289 16.40 -13.95 4.08
CA SER A 289 17.51 -13.00 4.14
C SER A 289 17.22 -11.77 5.02
N ASN A 290 16.02 -11.62 5.58
CA ASN A 290 15.57 -10.40 6.25
C ASN A 290 15.79 -9.13 5.39
N ILE A 291 15.49 -9.25 4.10
CA ILE A 291 15.51 -8.13 3.14
C ILE A 291 14.08 -7.65 3.00
N ASP A 292 13.86 -6.38 3.33
CA ASP A 292 12.59 -5.73 3.04
C ASP A 292 12.51 -5.46 1.57
N SER A 293 11.58 -6.13 0.91
CA SER A 293 11.40 -5.98 -0.51
C SER A 293 10.17 -5.13 -0.84
N ALA A 294 9.25 -4.86 0.10
CA ALA A 294 7.90 -4.28 -0.08
C ALA A 294 7.14 -4.66 -1.38
N THR A 295 7.64 -5.67 -2.10
CA THR A 295 7.29 -6.00 -3.49
C THR A 295 5.92 -6.65 -3.56
N GLU A 296 5.46 -7.25 -2.44
CA GLU A 296 4.11 -7.78 -2.28
C GLU A 296 3.06 -6.64 -2.26
N TYR A 297 3.45 -5.41 -1.89
CA TYR A 297 2.54 -4.28 -1.68
C TYR A 297 2.62 -3.22 -2.81
N ALA A 298 3.75 -3.09 -3.49
CA ALA A 298 3.98 -2.12 -4.56
C ALA A 298 3.67 -2.66 -5.98
N GLY A 299 2.65 -3.52 -6.10
CA GLY A 299 2.36 -4.30 -7.32
C GLY A 299 2.39 -3.47 -8.60
N GLY A 300 3.18 -3.93 -9.58
CA GLY A 300 3.33 -3.30 -10.90
C GLY A 300 4.59 -2.41 -11.08
N ASN A 301 5.34 -2.12 -10.02
CA ASN A 301 6.60 -1.36 -10.12
C ASN A 301 7.74 -2.21 -10.71
N LYS A 302 8.51 -1.62 -11.64
CA LYS A 302 9.66 -2.27 -12.31
C LYS A 302 10.98 -1.79 -11.69
N TRP A 303 11.47 -2.56 -10.74
CA TRP A 303 12.77 -2.37 -10.08
C TRP A 303 13.97 -2.58 -11.01
N GLN A 304 14.98 -1.72 -10.89
CA GLN A 304 16.23 -1.87 -11.62
C GLN A 304 17.20 -2.78 -10.88
N ALA A 305 17.86 -3.67 -11.62
CA ALA A 305 18.79 -4.63 -11.03
C ALA A 305 19.86 -5.07 -12.01
N VAL A 306 20.97 -5.56 -11.48
CA VAL A 306 22.05 -6.19 -12.24
C VAL A 306 22.56 -7.42 -11.49
N ALA A 307 22.83 -8.50 -12.22
CA ALA A 307 23.52 -9.67 -11.67
C ALA A 307 25.02 -9.54 -11.92
N LEU A 308 25.81 -9.57 -10.85
CA LEU A 308 27.27 -9.67 -10.93
C LEU A 308 27.72 -11.13 -11.06
N SER A 309 26.94 -12.02 -10.42
CA SER A 309 27.01 -13.48 -10.51
C SER A 309 25.70 -14.10 -9.98
N ASP A 310 25.59 -15.42 -9.99
CA ASP A 310 24.46 -16.15 -9.34
C ASP A 310 24.43 -15.98 -7.80
N THR A 311 25.44 -15.32 -7.23
CA THR A 311 25.61 -15.15 -5.78
C THR A 311 25.84 -13.69 -5.35
N ASP A 312 25.72 -12.74 -6.27
CA ASP A 312 26.02 -11.32 -6.00
C ASP A 312 25.23 -10.43 -6.96
N PHE A 313 24.39 -9.56 -6.40
CA PHE A 313 23.44 -8.72 -7.13
C PHE A 313 23.54 -7.28 -6.65
N VAL A 314 23.23 -6.33 -7.53
CA VAL A 314 22.89 -4.97 -7.12
C VAL A 314 21.47 -4.68 -7.57
N ILE A 315 20.60 -4.32 -6.62
CA ILE A 315 19.16 -4.23 -6.80
C ILE A 315 18.65 -2.94 -6.18
N GLU A 316 17.83 -2.22 -6.91
CA GLU A 316 16.96 -1.18 -6.37
C GLU A 316 15.75 -1.83 -5.71
N LEU A 317 15.56 -1.61 -4.40
CA LEU A 317 14.36 -2.05 -3.69
C LEU A 317 13.67 -0.86 -3.02
N PRO A 318 12.33 -0.87 -2.91
CA PRO A 318 11.59 0.13 -2.14
C PRO A 318 12.01 0.09 -0.67
N VAL A 319 11.98 1.25 -0.02
CA VAL A 319 12.16 1.36 1.43
C VAL A 319 10.80 1.63 2.07
N GLY A 320 10.28 0.68 2.85
CA GLY A 320 8.95 0.80 3.45
C GLY A 320 7.82 0.76 2.41
N SER A 321 6.72 1.47 2.67
CA SER A 321 5.52 1.49 1.82
C SER A 321 5.55 2.53 0.69
N GLY A 322 6.67 3.25 0.51
CA GLY A 322 6.73 4.47 -0.26
C GLY A 322 7.28 4.32 -1.67
N ASP A 323 7.35 5.46 -2.38
CA ASP A 323 7.98 5.56 -3.69
C ASP A 323 9.53 5.67 -3.61
N ASP A 324 10.08 5.92 -2.42
CA ASP A 324 11.53 6.01 -2.21
C ASP A 324 12.18 4.62 -2.32
N THR A 325 13.23 4.51 -3.13
CA THR A 325 14.02 3.30 -3.30
C THR A 325 15.43 3.44 -2.73
N SER A 326 16.06 2.32 -2.41
CA SER A 326 17.47 2.24 -2.06
C SER A 326 18.18 1.26 -2.99
N LEU A 327 19.41 1.61 -3.35
CA LEU A 327 20.29 0.74 -4.10
C LEU A 327 21.08 -0.15 -3.14
N LEU A 328 20.91 -1.45 -3.27
CA LEU A 328 21.42 -2.45 -2.35
C LEU A 328 22.35 -3.40 -3.08
N ARG A 329 23.46 -3.78 -2.45
CA ARG A 329 24.22 -4.96 -2.84
C ARG A 329 23.78 -6.16 -2.01
N LEU A 330 23.42 -7.24 -2.69
CA LEU A 330 23.01 -8.48 -2.08
C LEU A 330 24.01 -9.58 -2.42
N SER A 331 24.71 -10.12 -1.42
CA SER A 331 25.69 -11.19 -1.63
C SER A 331 25.35 -12.44 -0.83
N LYS A 332 25.50 -13.62 -1.44
CA LYS A 332 25.13 -14.90 -0.82
C LYS A 332 25.96 -15.15 0.44
N GLU A 333 25.28 -15.51 1.53
CA GLU A 333 25.95 -15.93 2.76
C GLU A 333 26.40 -17.39 2.67
N ASN A 334 27.44 -17.74 3.44
CA ASN A 334 27.82 -19.14 3.60
C ASN A 334 26.81 -19.83 4.54
N PRO A 335 26.07 -20.87 4.08
CA PRO A 335 25.07 -21.55 4.90
C PRO A 335 25.61 -22.06 6.24
N ASP A 336 26.87 -22.51 6.27
CA ASP A 336 27.53 -23.00 7.48
C ASP A 336 27.86 -21.90 8.50
N GLY A 337 27.89 -20.64 8.06
CA GLY A 337 28.15 -19.46 8.89
C GLY A 337 26.90 -18.87 9.55
N ILE A 338 25.70 -19.28 9.10
CA ILE A 338 24.43 -18.73 9.57
C ILE A 338 24.05 -19.39 10.89
N SER A 339 24.27 -18.66 11.98
CA SER A 339 23.88 -19.09 13.34
C SER A 339 22.37 -19.08 13.51
N GLU A 340 21.85 -20.10 14.19
CA GLU A 340 20.45 -20.11 14.60
C GLU A 340 20.20 -19.07 15.69
N LYS A 341 19.18 -18.23 15.48
CA LYS A 341 18.73 -17.21 16.42
C LYS A 341 17.61 -17.77 17.30
N THR A 342 17.46 -17.21 18.50
CA THR A 342 16.32 -17.52 19.37
C THR A 342 15.09 -16.79 18.85
N LYS A 343 14.05 -17.55 18.48
CA LYS A 343 12.82 -17.02 17.91
C LYS A 343 11.93 -16.38 18.97
N ILE A 344 11.47 -15.16 18.68
CA ILE A 344 10.43 -14.43 19.38
C ILE A 344 9.23 -14.36 18.43
N THR A 345 8.06 -14.82 18.87
CA THR A 345 6.93 -14.98 17.95
C THR A 345 6.04 -13.74 17.93
N LEU A 346 5.75 -13.23 16.73
CA LEU A 346 4.72 -12.21 16.49
C LEU A 346 3.53 -12.86 15.78
N GLY A 347 2.39 -12.96 16.45
CA GLY A 347 1.15 -13.45 15.83
C GLY A 347 0.33 -12.32 15.27
N THR A 348 -0.14 -12.46 14.03
CA THR A 348 -0.98 -11.44 13.38
C THR A 348 -2.04 -12.01 12.46
N MET A 349 -3.08 -11.22 12.22
CA MET A 349 -4.00 -11.38 11.11
C MET A 349 -3.62 -10.36 10.06
N TRP A 350 -2.95 -10.80 8.99
CA TRP A 350 -2.30 -9.92 8.01
C TRP A 350 -1.11 -9.16 8.62
N LEU A 351 0.02 -9.17 7.94
CA LEU A 351 1.18 -8.40 8.36
C LEU A 351 1.16 -7.04 7.66
N GLU A 352 1.18 -5.96 8.44
CA GLU A 352 1.30 -4.60 7.91
C GLU A 352 2.73 -4.34 7.39
N PRO A 353 2.90 -3.60 6.27
CA PRO A 353 4.21 -3.31 5.69
C PRO A 353 5.21 -2.71 6.69
N ASP A 354 4.84 -1.69 7.46
CA ASP A 354 5.77 -1.06 8.41
C ASP A 354 6.23 -2.01 9.51
N VAL A 355 5.39 -2.97 9.88
CA VAL A 355 5.71 -3.98 10.90
C VAL A 355 6.67 -4.99 10.29
N GLN A 356 6.47 -5.36 9.01
CA GLN A 356 7.40 -6.20 8.27
C GLN A 356 8.78 -5.55 8.16
N SER A 357 8.86 -4.28 7.79
CA SER A 357 10.11 -3.52 7.70
C SER A 357 10.84 -3.52 9.05
N GLU A 358 10.13 -3.24 10.14
CA GLU A 358 10.72 -3.27 11.49
C GLU A 358 11.15 -4.68 11.93
N VAL A 359 10.38 -5.73 11.60
CA VAL A 359 10.78 -7.13 11.84
C VAL A 359 12.10 -7.44 11.12
N MET A 360 12.24 -7.04 9.87
CA MET A 360 13.42 -7.32 9.06
C MET A 360 14.65 -6.56 9.58
N GLU A 361 14.48 -5.28 9.94
CA GLU A 361 15.55 -4.48 10.53
C GLU A 361 15.98 -5.01 11.91
N PHE A 362 15.04 -5.38 12.76
CA PHE A 362 15.33 -6.02 14.05
C PHE A 362 16.10 -7.34 13.86
N ASN A 363 15.63 -8.20 12.95
CA ASN A 363 16.26 -9.49 12.68
C ASN A 363 17.68 -9.34 12.12
N ARG A 364 17.95 -8.28 11.36
CA ARG A 364 19.26 -8.00 10.79
C ARG A 364 20.23 -7.45 11.83
N SER A 365 19.76 -6.52 12.67
CA SER A 365 20.58 -5.86 13.69
C SER A 365 20.82 -6.70 14.95
N ASN A 366 20.08 -7.81 15.14
CA ASN A 366 20.19 -8.67 16.30
C ASN A 366 20.85 -10.03 15.99
N ASP A 367 22.04 -10.28 16.53
CA ASP A 367 22.77 -11.54 16.30
C ASP A 367 22.22 -12.74 17.08
N LYS A 368 21.36 -12.50 18.08
CA LYS A 368 20.94 -13.53 19.05
C LYS A 368 19.47 -13.90 18.94
N TYR A 369 18.62 -12.95 18.56
CA TYR A 369 17.17 -13.10 18.52
C TYR A 369 16.63 -12.72 17.14
N GLU A 370 15.51 -13.32 16.77
CA GLU A 370 14.74 -12.94 15.58
C GLU A 370 13.24 -12.94 15.90
N ILE A 371 12.50 -12.01 15.32
CA ILE A 371 11.04 -12.04 15.27
C ILE A 371 10.60 -13.00 14.16
N GLU A 372 9.89 -14.05 14.55
CA GLU A 372 9.19 -14.96 13.64
C GLU A 372 7.72 -14.55 13.55
N VAL A 373 7.29 -14.12 12.36
CA VAL A 373 5.88 -13.78 12.12
C VAL A 373 5.05 -15.03 11.82
N ILE A 374 4.02 -15.23 12.63
CA ILE A 374 2.93 -16.19 12.43
C ILE A 374 1.73 -15.42 11.91
N ASP A 375 1.59 -15.34 10.58
CA ASP A 375 0.42 -14.73 9.94
C ASP A 375 -0.67 -15.79 9.75
N TYR A 376 -1.70 -15.70 10.59
CA TYR A 376 -2.80 -16.68 10.61
C TYR A 376 -3.66 -16.60 9.33
N SER A 377 -3.69 -15.45 8.65
CA SER A 377 -4.41 -15.28 7.39
C SER A 377 -3.84 -16.15 6.27
N LYS A 378 -2.53 -16.44 6.31
CA LYS A 378 -1.83 -17.27 5.32
C LYS A 378 -1.95 -18.78 5.59
N LEU A 379 -2.55 -19.18 6.72
CA LEU A 379 -2.72 -20.60 7.09
C LEU A 379 -3.99 -21.25 6.50
N TYR A 380 -4.93 -20.43 6.06
CA TYR A 380 -6.21 -20.84 5.51
C TYR A 380 -6.41 -20.21 4.12
N PRO A 381 -7.23 -20.80 3.25
CA PRO A 381 -7.65 -20.11 2.02
C PRO A 381 -8.28 -18.75 2.33
N SER A 382 -8.14 -17.78 1.41
CA SER A 382 -8.58 -16.39 1.60
C SER A 382 -10.05 -16.22 2.02
N ASP A 383 -10.91 -17.19 1.69
CA ASP A 383 -12.34 -17.13 1.96
C ASP A 383 -12.72 -17.64 3.38
N ASP A 384 -11.76 -18.20 4.13
CA ASP A 384 -11.94 -18.83 5.45
C ASP A 384 -11.33 -18.00 6.61
N LEU A 385 -11.38 -16.66 6.53
CA LEU A 385 -10.77 -15.76 7.53
C LEU A 385 -11.31 -15.95 8.95
N GLU A 386 -12.57 -16.38 9.10
CA GLU A 386 -13.15 -16.69 10.41
C GLU A 386 -12.43 -17.86 11.10
N GLU A 387 -11.93 -18.82 10.31
CA GLU A 387 -11.23 -19.98 10.86
C GLU A 387 -9.79 -19.61 11.27
N ALA A 388 -9.16 -18.70 10.53
CA ALA A 388 -7.89 -18.08 10.93
C ALA A 388 -8.03 -17.31 12.26
N ARG A 389 -9.06 -16.47 12.39
CA ARG A 389 -9.38 -15.72 13.62
C ARG A 389 -9.61 -16.66 14.80
N LYS A 390 -10.43 -17.71 14.64
CA LYS A 390 -10.65 -18.72 15.68
C LYS A 390 -9.37 -19.43 16.09
N GLN A 391 -8.49 -19.72 15.13
CA GLN A 391 -7.22 -20.38 15.42
C GLN A 391 -6.29 -19.49 16.25
N LEU A 392 -6.17 -18.20 15.91
CA LEU A 392 -5.44 -17.21 16.72
C LEU A 392 -6.04 -17.13 18.13
N ASP A 393 -7.35 -16.92 18.24
CA ASP A 393 -8.07 -16.87 19.53
C ASP A 393 -7.80 -18.13 20.38
N MET A 394 -7.87 -19.31 19.78
CA MET A 394 -7.60 -20.59 20.45
C MET A 394 -6.14 -20.70 20.93
N ASP A 395 -5.17 -20.32 20.11
CA ASP A 395 -3.75 -20.38 20.50
C ASP A 395 -3.48 -19.40 21.64
N ILE A 396 -4.07 -18.20 21.62
CA ILE A 396 -4.00 -17.23 22.73
C ILE A 396 -4.54 -17.84 24.04
N ILE A 397 -5.77 -18.40 24.04
CA ILE A 397 -6.40 -18.87 25.29
C ILE A 397 -5.93 -20.25 25.77
N SER A 398 -5.29 -21.05 24.91
CA SER A 398 -4.84 -22.42 25.23
C SER A 398 -3.40 -22.51 25.74
N GLY A 399 -2.76 -21.36 26.01
CA GLY A 399 -1.38 -21.29 26.50
C GLY A 399 -0.33 -21.44 25.40
N LYS A 400 -0.70 -21.21 24.15
CA LYS A 400 0.20 -21.18 22.98
C LYS A 400 0.28 -19.78 22.37
N ALA A 401 -0.04 -18.76 23.17
CA ALA A 401 -0.07 -17.40 22.69
C ALA A 401 1.34 -16.99 22.21
N PRO A 402 1.46 -16.32 21.05
CA PRO A 402 2.72 -15.71 20.61
C PRO A 402 3.29 -14.74 21.66
N ASP A 403 4.57 -14.41 21.57
CA ASP A 403 5.23 -13.47 22.49
C ASP A 403 4.67 -12.05 22.34
N ILE A 404 4.44 -11.64 21.09
CA ILE A 404 3.79 -10.40 20.69
C ILE A 404 2.58 -10.76 19.82
N ILE A 405 1.46 -10.09 20.06
CA ILE A 405 0.17 -10.47 19.48
C ILE A 405 -0.47 -9.21 18.91
N ASN A 406 -0.75 -9.19 17.60
CA ASN A 406 -1.72 -8.27 17.01
C ASN A 406 -3.13 -8.77 17.37
N VAL A 407 -3.92 -7.91 18.01
CA VAL A 407 -5.18 -8.26 18.65
C VAL A 407 -6.32 -7.53 17.98
N GLU A 408 -7.30 -8.28 17.50
CA GLU A 408 -8.55 -7.74 16.98
C GLU A 408 -9.72 -8.04 17.94
N GLY A 409 -10.76 -7.20 17.88
CA GLY A 409 -12.01 -7.40 18.63
C GLY A 409 -11.89 -7.18 20.15
N ASN A 410 -12.62 -7.97 20.94
CA ASN A 410 -12.73 -7.77 22.39
C ASN A 410 -11.46 -8.24 23.14
N VAL A 411 -10.54 -7.30 23.37
CA VAL A 411 -9.29 -7.49 24.13
C VAL A 411 -9.52 -7.89 25.58
N LYS A 412 -10.60 -7.43 26.22
CA LYS A 412 -10.83 -7.63 27.66
C LYS A 412 -10.87 -9.11 28.07
N LYS A 413 -11.36 -9.98 27.18
CA LYS A 413 -11.40 -11.44 27.42
C LYS A 413 -10.01 -12.04 27.67
N TYR A 414 -8.95 -11.42 27.14
CA TYR A 414 -7.56 -11.84 27.33
C TYR A 414 -6.94 -11.24 28.59
N VAL A 415 -7.25 -9.98 28.87
CA VAL A 415 -6.83 -9.27 30.09
C VAL A 415 -7.40 -9.95 31.33
N ASP A 416 -8.71 -10.29 31.33
CA ASP A 416 -9.39 -10.95 32.45
C ASP A 416 -8.80 -12.35 32.75
N LYS A 417 -8.20 -13.00 31.75
CA LYS A 417 -7.49 -14.29 31.87
C LYS A 417 -6.03 -14.13 32.27
N GLY A 418 -5.51 -12.91 32.38
CA GLY A 418 -4.12 -12.61 32.71
C GLY A 418 -3.13 -12.98 31.59
N ILE A 419 -3.59 -13.06 30.34
CA ILE A 419 -2.74 -13.47 29.20
C ILE A 419 -1.85 -12.32 28.74
N PHE A 420 -2.31 -11.07 28.86
CA PHE A 420 -1.53 -9.90 28.45
C PHE A 420 -0.73 -9.31 29.61
N LEU A 421 0.49 -8.88 29.30
CA LEU A 421 1.41 -8.23 30.21
C LEU A 421 0.88 -6.84 30.58
N ASP A 422 0.94 -6.50 31.87
CA ASP A 422 0.75 -5.12 32.33
C ASP A 422 1.98 -4.30 31.93
N LEU A 423 1.80 -3.43 30.92
CA LEU A 423 2.83 -2.55 30.36
C LEU A 423 3.02 -1.27 31.18
N THR A 424 2.14 -0.99 32.14
CA THR A 424 2.20 0.24 32.95
C THR A 424 3.60 0.47 33.58
N PRO A 425 4.24 -0.54 34.20
CA PRO A 425 5.57 -0.38 34.78
C PRO A 425 6.68 -0.14 33.75
N GLU A 426 6.46 -0.46 32.48
CA GLU A 426 7.47 -0.33 31.44
C GLU A 426 7.65 1.12 30.98
N PHE A 427 6.63 1.97 31.18
CA PHE A 427 6.72 3.42 30.96
C PHE A 427 7.27 4.19 32.16
N ASP A 428 7.33 3.55 33.34
CA ASP A 428 7.91 4.15 34.53
C ASP A 428 9.44 4.24 34.43
N LYS A 429 10.05 5.03 35.33
CA LYS A 429 11.50 5.17 35.41
C LYS A 429 12.18 3.80 35.63
N GLY A 430 13.08 3.43 34.73
CA GLY A 430 13.79 2.15 34.71
C GLY A 430 13.10 1.04 33.92
N GLY A 431 11.92 1.30 33.33
CA GLY A 431 11.22 0.39 32.43
C GLY A 431 11.75 0.45 30.99
N ALA A 432 11.42 -0.55 30.16
CA ALA A 432 11.93 -0.64 28.79
C ALA A 432 11.48 0.54 27.88
N LEU A 433 10.29 1.08 28.17
CA LEU A 433 9.63 2.15 27.44
C LEU A 433 9.79 3.52 28.14
N GLU A 434 10.73 3.64 29.09
CA GLU A 434 11.03 4.91 29.76
C GLU A 434 11.30 6.02 28.74
N GLY A 435 10.67 7.18 28.96
CA GLY A 435 10.83 8.37 28.13
C GLY A 435 9.86 8.48 26.96
N ILE A 436 9.09 7.43 26.67
CA ILE A 436 8.04 7.49 25.65
C ILE A 436 6.76 8.09 26.26
N GLU A 437 6.35 9.25 25.77
CA GLU A 437 5.07 9.88 26.13
C GLU A 437 4.03 9.60 25.04
N ILE A 438 3.06 8.74 25.34
CA ILE A 438 1.93 8.44 24.43
C ILE A 438 0.86 9.54 24.56
N LEU A 439 0.17 9.86 23.45
CA LEU A 439 -0.97 10.77 23.46
C LEU A 439 -2.01 10.35 24.51
N PRO A 440 -2.58 11.30 25.27
CA PRO A 440 -3.38 10.98 26.45
C PRO A 440 -4.64 10.17 26.14
N ASN A 441 -5.36 10.51 25.07
CA ASN A 441 -6.55 9.78 24.65
C ASN A 441 -6.21 8.36 24.20
N ILE A 442 -5.11 8.21 23.46
CA ILE A 442 -4.60 6.92 23.01
C ILE A 442 -4.16 6.05 24.20
N ALA A 443 -3.43 6.63 25.17
CA ALA A 443 -3.03 5.95 26.39
C ALA A 443 -4.22 5.47 27.23
N GLU A 444 -5.33 6.21 27.25
CA GLU A 444 -6.57 5.76 27.89
C GLU A 444 -7.24 4.61 27.11
N MET A 445 -7.25 4.65 25.77
CA MET A 445 -7.78 3.54 24.94
C MET A 445 -7.01 2.23 25.12
N MET A 446 -5.74 2.31 25.52
CA MET A 446 -4.87 1.16 25.78
C MET A 446 -5.06 0.53 27.17
N LYS A 447 -5.89 1.15 28.03
CA LYS A 447 -6.08 0.72 29.41
C LYS A 447 -7.28 -0.20 29.57
N TYR A 448 -7.07 -1.24 30.38
CA TYR A 448 -8.12 -2.11 30.89
C TYR A 448 -7.99 -2.19 32.41
N ASP A 449 -9.08 -1.94 33.13
CA ASP A 449 -9.09 -1.89 34.61
C ASP A 449 -8.01 -0.95 35.20
N GLY A 450 -7.77 0.18 34.52
CA GLY A 450 -6.84 1.24 34.94
C GLY A 450 -5.35 0.98 34.64
N LYS A 451 -5.02 -0.12 33.97
CA LYS A 451 -3.65 -0.51 33.62
C LYS A 451 -3.49 -0.68 32.11
N MET A 452 -2.32 -0.40 31.58
CA MET A 452 -2.04 -0.52 30.15
C MET A 452 -1.70 -1.97 29.80
N TYR A 453 -2.43 -2.57 28.87
CA TYR A 453 -2.22 -3.96 28.42
C TYR A 453 -1.99 -4.08 26.92
N THR A 454 -2.32 -3.04 26.16
CA THR A 454 -2.14 -2.98 24.72
C THR A 454 -1.37 -1.73 24.33
N PHE A 455 -0.90 -1.68 23.09
CA PHE A 455 -0.33 -0.49 22.48
C PHE A 455 -0.68 -0.42 20.99
N LEU A 456 -0.53 0.76 20.40
CA LEU A 456 -0.81 1.15 19.02
C LEU A 456 0.47 1.82 18.56
N SER A 457 1.11 1.32 17.52
CA SER A 457 2.33 1.92 16.98
C SER A 457 2.04 3.23 16.24
N SER A 458 0.92 3.27 15.52
CA SER A 458 0.43 4.43 14.80
C SER A 458 -1.09 4.49 14.87
N PHE A 459 -1.66 5.63 14.48
CA PHE A 459 -3.10 5.84 14.51
C PHE A 459 -3.59 6.70 13.34
N LYS A 460 -4.84 6.47 12.93
CA LYS A 460 -5.54 7.24 11.90
C LYS A 460 -6.82 7.83 12.48
N VAL A 461 -7.27 8.97 11.95
CA VAL A 461 -8.50 9.64 12.42
C VAL A 461 -9.60 9.50 11.37
N THR A 462 -10.67 8.79 11.70
CA THR A 462 -11.87 8.74 10.87
C THR A 462 -12.90 9.74 11.36
N THR A 463 -13.33 10.65 10.48
CA THR A 463 -14.33 11.69 10.78
C THR A 463 -15.04 12.16 9.52
N CYS A 464 -15.90 13.17 9.64
CA CYS A 464 -16.36 13.96 8.52
C CYS A 464 -15.98 15.43 8.63
N VAL A 465 -15.84 16.04 7.45
CA VAL A 465 -15.46 17.42 7.24
C VAL A 465 -16.55 18.16 6.48
N VAL A 466 -16.81 19.40 6.88
CA VAL A 466 -17.70 20.33 6.19
C VAL A 466 -17.00 21.68 6.02
N ARG A 467 -17.47 22.52 5.10
CA ARG A 467 -17.08 23.94 5.10
C ARG A 467 -17.48 24.60 6.42
N ALA A 468 -16.65 25.47 6.96
CA ALA A 468 -16.89 26.12 8.25
C ALA A 468 -18.22 26.89 8.31
N LYS A 469 -18.62 27.50 7.17
CA LYS A 469 -19.91 28.18 7.01
C LYS A 469 -21.14 27.26 7.22
N PHE A 470 -20.98 25.94 7.08
CA PHE A 470 -22.04 24.95 7.27
C PHE A 470 -22.10 24.41 8.70
N ALA A 471 -20.96 24.28 9.38
CA ALA A 471 -20.90 23.85 10.78
C ALA A 471 -21.54 24.86 11.75
N LYS A 472 -21.49 26.16 11.41
CA LYS A 472 -21.98 27.28 12.26
C LYS A 472 -21.37 27.24 13.68
N GLY A 473 -20.12 26.82 13.81
CA GLY A 473 -19.42 26.69 15.09
C GLY A 473 -19.84 25.48 15.94
N ASN A 474 -20.65 24.56 15.40
CA ASN A 474 -20.96 23.30 16.07
C ASN A 474 -19.92 22.23 15.71
N GLY A 475 -19.47 21.46 16.70
CA GLY A 475 -18.58 20.31 16.50
C GLY A 475 -19.27 19.05 15.94
N SER A 476 -20.58 19.10 15.70
CA SER A 476 -21.35 18.06 15.00
C SER A 476 -22.70 18.61 14.53
N LEU A 477 -23.23 18.05 13.44
CA LEU A 477 -24.55 18.37 12.90
C LEU A 477 -25.59 17.32 13.33
N THR A 478 -26.79 17.77 13.69
CA THR A 478 -27.93 16.85 13.86
C THR A 478 -28.44 16.36 12.51
N TYR A 479 -29.15 15.22 12.47
CA TYR A 479 -29.76 14.72 11.23
C TYR A 479 -30.71 15.74 10.57
N ASN A 480 -31.42 16.55 11.38
CA ASN A 480 -32.31 17.59 10.89
C ASN A 480 -31.55 18.79 10.31
N GLU A 481 -30.44 19.19 10.92
CA GLU A 481 -29.59 20.25 10.38
C GLU A 481 -28.94 19.85 9.06
N LEU A 482 -28.50 18.59 8.97
CA LEU A 482 -28.00 18.03 7.72
C LEU A 482 -29.11 17.97 6.66
N ASP A 483 -30.32 17.55 7.01
CA ASP A 483 -31.48 17.59 6.10
C ASP A 483 -31.74 19.01 5.55
N ASP A 484 -31.71 20.00 6.43
CA ASP A 484 -31.93 21.39 6.06
C ASP A 484 -30.79 21.94 5.20
N LEU A 485 -29.55 21.51 5.47
CA LEU A 485 -28.38 21.82 4.66
C LEU A 485 -28.48 21.21 3.26
N ILE A 486 -28.87 19.93 3.15
CA ILE A 486 -29.10 19.25 1.87
C ILE A 486 -30.18 19.98 1.06
N LYS A 487 -31.33 20.28 1.67
CA LYS A 487 -32.45 20.95 0.99
C LYS A 487 -32.09 22.35 0.51
N ARG A 488 -31.44 23.16 1.36
CA ARG A 488 -31.14 24.57 1.01
C ARG A 488 -30.07 24.68 -0.09
N ASN A 489 -29.19 23.69 -0.20
CA ASN A 489 -28.15 23.63 -1.23
C ASN A 489 -28.65 22.97 -2.54
N GLY A 490 -29.91 22.51 -2.57
CA GLY A 490 -30.52 21.89 -3.74
C GLY A 490 -29.76 20.64 -4.19
N THR A 491 -29.37 19.80 -3.22
CA THR A 491 -28.72 18.50 -3.42
C THR A 491 -29.58 17.41 -2.77
N ASP A 492 -29.11 16.16 -2.78
CA ASP A 492 -29.79 15.00 -2.21
C ASP A 492 -28.82 14.12 -1.42
N TYR A 493 -29.34 13.03 -0.83
CA TYR A 493 -28.54 12.10 -0.03
C TYR A 493 -27.53 11.28 -0.84
N GLU A 494 -27.74 11.10 -2.15
CA GLU A 494 -26.77 10.43 -3.03
C GLU A 494 -25.54 11.31 -3.21
N THR A 495 -25.75 12.61 -3.41
CA THR A 495 -24.72 13.59 -3.80
C THR A 495 -24.08 14.29 -2.59
N ALA A 496 -24.82 14.52 -1.51
CA ALA A 496 -24.36 15.31 -0.35
C ALA A 496 -23.11 14.75 0.35
N PHE A 497 -22.79 13.49 0.11
CA PHE A 497 -21.64 12.80 0.67
C PHE A 497 -20.55 12.50 -0.37
N GLY A 498 -20.55 13.18 -1.52
CA GLY A 498 -19.54 13.02 -2.57
C GLY A 498 -19.96 12.11 -3.71
N SER A 499 -21.27 12.01 -3.99
CA SER A 499 -21.85 11.10 -5.00
C SER A 499 -21.64 9.61 -4.69
N ASN A 500 -22.38 8.72 -5.36
CA ASN A 500 -22.26 7.26 -5.22
C ASN A 500 -22.58 6.66 -3.83
N HIS A 501 -23.37 7.33 -3.01
CA HIS A 501 -23.80 6.76 -1.74
C HIS A 501 -25.24 6.30 -1.77
N ASP A 502 -25.44 5.00 -1.50
CA ASP A 502 -26.72 4.38 -1.24
C ASP A 502 -26.81 3.91 0.22
N LYS A 503 -27.85 3.16 0.57
CA LYS A 503 -28.04 2.63 1.92
C LYS A 503 -26.88 1.77 2.44
N THR A 504 -26.01 1.23 1.57
CA THR A 504 -24.80 0.51 2.00
C THR A 504 -23.78 1.41 2.67
N TYR A 505 -23.88 2.74 2.48
CA TYR A 505 -23.10 3.73 3.24
C TYR A 505 -23.30 3.57 4.75
N GLY A 506 -24.48 3.09 5.18
CA GLY A 506 -24.73 2.75 6.57
C GLY A 506 -23.74 1.73 7.15
N ASN A 507 -23.22 0.81 6.35
CA ASN A 507 -22.21 -0.16 6.80
C ASN A 507 -20.87 0.52 7.13
N LEU A 508 -20.55 1.63 6.47
CA LEU A 508 -19.34 2.41 6.75
C LEU A 508 -19.48 3.27 8.00
N LEU A 509 -20.70 3.67 8.34
CA LEU A 509 -21.00 4.47 9.53
C LEU A 509 -21.23 3.59 10.76
N MET A 510 -21.73 2.38 10.56
CA MET A 510 -22.20 1.47 11.60
C MET A 510 -21.18 1.24 12.73
N PRO A 511 -19.89 0.93 12.45
CA PRO A 511 -18.93 0.63 13.50
C PRO A 511 -18.83 1.74 14.55
N HIS A 512 -18.90 3.01 14.10
CA HIS A 512 -18.80 4.18 14.96
C HIS A 512 -20.03 4.40 15.86
N TYR A 513 -21.21 3.88 15.48
CA TYR A 513 -22.44 3.96 16.31
C TYR A 513 -22.65 2.72 17.16
N ALA A 514 -22.28 1.54 16.65
CA ALA A 514 -22.49 0.27 17.33
C ALA A 514 -21.67 0.19 18.62
N ASP A 515 -20.43 0.69 18.62
CA ASP A 515 -19.57 0.68 19.81
C ASP A 515 -20.19 1.48 20.97
N LYS A 516 -20.81 2.63 20.68
CA LYS A 516 -21.55 3.42 21.68
C LYS A 516 -22.77 2.71 22.26
N CYS A 517 -23.29 1.70 21.57
CA CYS A 517 -24.43 0.94 22.04
C CYS A 517 -24.02 -0.24 22.94
N ILE A 518 -22.72 -0.48 23.15
CA ILE A 518 -22.22 -1.64 23.87
C ILE A 518 -21.34 -1.19 25.05
N ASP A 519 -21.65 -1.72 26.23
CA ASP A 519 -20.77 -1.69 27.38
C ASP A 519 -20.12 -3.07 27.52
N TRP A 520 -18.87 -3.17 27.03
CA TRP A 520 -18.09 -4.40 27.08
C TRP A 520 -17.70 -4.81 28.52
N ASN A 521 -17.63 -3.87 29.46
CA ASN A 521 -17.32 -4.15 30.87
C ASN A 521 -18.52 -4.76 31.58
N GLU A 522 -19.70 -4.17 31.40
CA GLU A 522 -20.95 -4.67 31.99
C GLU A 522 -21.58 -5.81 31.18
N LYS A 523 -21.04 -6.14 29.99
CA LYS A 523 -21.57 -7.14 29.05
C LYS A 523 -23.03 -6.84 28.67
N LYS A 524 -23.31 -5.56 28.41
CA LYS A 524 -24.66 -5.07 28.06
C LYS A 524 -24.63 -4.31 26.75
N CYS A 525 -25.75 -4.29 26.05
CA CYS A 525 -25.96 -3.40 24.93
C CYS A 525 -27.32 -2.70 25.02
N ASN A 526 -27.48 -1.60 24.27
CA ASN A 526 -28.65 -0.73 24.29
C ASN A 526 -29.00 -0.26 22.87
N PHE A 527 -29.20 -1.18 21.93
CA PHE A 527 -29.56 -0.88 20.55
C PHE A 527 -31.00 -0.38 20.38
N ASN A 528 -31.89 -0.59 21.35
CA ASN A 528 -33.25 -0.03 21.30
C ASN A 528 -33.33 1.42 21.83
N ASN A 529 -32.18 2.09 21.97
CA ASN A 529 -32.15 3.48 22.35
C ASN A 529 -32.67 4.41 21.22
N PRO A 530 -33.23 5.59 21.57
CA PRO A 530 -33.77 6.51 20.57
C PRO A 530 -32.79 6.98 19.49
N GLU A 531 -31.51 7.17 19.83
CA GLU A 531 -30.50 7.65 18.87
C GLU A 531 -30.19 6.60 17.80
N PHE A 532 -30.07 5.31 18.18
CA PHE A 532 -29.86 4.23 17.20
C PHE A 532 -31.06 4.06 16.26
N ILE A 533 -32.28 4.22 16.77
CA ILE A 533 -33.50 4.19 15.95
C ILE A 533 -33.50 5.35 14.94
N GLU A 534 -33.09 6.55 15.35
CA GLU A 534 -32.96 7.70 14.46
C GLU A 534 -31.81 7.53 13.45
N PHE A 535 -30.71 6.88 13.84
CA PHE A 535 -29.64 6.50 12.93
C PHE A 535 -30.14 5.54 11.83
N LEU A 536 -30.92 4.50 12.16
CA LEU A 536 -31.54 3.64 11.15
C LEU A 536 -32.41 4.43 10.18
N LYS A 537 -33.22 5.36 10.69
CA LYS A 537 -34.07 6.25 9.87
C LYS A 537 -33.24 7.17 8.98
N PHE A 538 -32.11 7.67 9.47
CA PHE A 538 -31.16 8.47 8.71
C PHE A 538 -30.59 7.69 7.52
N ILE A 539 -30.09 6.47 7.72
CA ILE A 539 -29.59 5.61 6.63
C ILE A 539 -30.68 5.34 5.59
N ASN A 540 -31.93 5.16 6.02
CA ASN A 540 -33.04 4.91 5.10
C ASN A 540 -33.38 6.10 4.17
N LYS A 541 -32.79 7.28 4.37
CA LYS A 541 -32.93 8.44 3.48
C LYS A 541 -32.04 8.35 2.22
N PHE A 542 -30.99 7.53 2.27
CA PHE A 542 -30.16 7.25 1.10
C PHE A 542 -30.95 6.43 0.06
N PRO A 543 -30.63 6.55 -1.24
CA PRO A 543 -31.27 5.75 -2.28
C PRO A 543 -30.97 4.25 -2.11
N ASP A 544 -31.78 3.37 -2.71
CA ASP A 544 -31.54 1.92 -2.68
C ASP A 544 -30.35 1.50 -3.57
N LYS A 545 -30.06 2.29 -4.60
CA LYS A 545 -28.97 2.10 -5.57
C LYS A 545 -28.53 3.45 -6.11
N VAL A 546 -27.25 3.55 -6.44
CA VAL A 546 -26.65 4.73 -7.09
C VAL A 546 -26.85 4.72 -8.61
N SER A 547 -26.87 5.90 -9.22
CA SER A 547 -27.24 6.07 -10.62
C SER A 547 -26.11 5.87 -11.65
N GLU A 548 -24.84 5.95 -11.24
CA GLU A 548 -23.61 5.54 -11.95
C GLU A 548 -22.45 5.74 -10.95
N ARG A 549 -21.25 5.17 -11.17
CA ARG A 549 -20.09 5.42 -10.29
C ARG A 549 -19.31 6.64 -10.78
N SER A 550 -19.34 7.73 -10.04
CA SER A 550 -18.45 8.89 -10.21
C SER A 550 -16.98 8.58 -9.98
N ASN A 551 -16.11 9.20 -10.78
CA ASN A 551 -14.65 9.22 -10.57
C ASN A 551 -14.24 10.30 -9.55
N LEU A 552 -12.98 10.28 -9.09
CA LEU A 552 -12.48 11.22 -8.07
C LEU A 552 -12.64 12.69 -8.46
N ALA A 553 -12.47 13.05 -9.74
CA ALA A 553 -12.64 14.41 -10.23
C ALA A 553 -14.08 14.91 -10.07
N GLU A 554 -15.06 14.06 -10.36
CA GLU A 554 -16.48 14.37 -10.17
C GLU A 554 -16.84 14.50 -8.68
N ILE A 555 -16.26 13.66 -7.83
CA ILE A 555 -16.42 13.72 -6.37
C ILE A 555 -15.90 15.06 -5.85
N ASP A 556 -14.63 15.40 -6.12
CA ASP A 556 -14.02 16.64 -5.65
C ASP A 556 -14.75 17.88 -6.19
N LYS A 557 -15.14 17.85 -7.47
CA LYS A 557 -15.95 18.91 -8.09
C LYS A 557 -17.28 19.11 -7.36
N SER A 558 -17.93 18.05 -6.90
CA SER A 558 -19.20 18.17 -6.17
C SER A 558 -19.03 19.01 -4.88
N TYR A 559 -17.93 18.86 -4.15
CA TYR A 559 -17.62 19.64 -2.95
C TYR A 559 -17.24 21.08 -3.26
N ALA A 560 -16.51 21.31 -4.35
CA ALA A 560 -16.20 22.64 -4.86
C ALA A 560 -17.47 23.43 -5.22
N GLU A 561 -18.50 22.75 -5.74
CA GLU A 561 -19.79 23.33 -6.17
C GLU A 561 -20.87 23.39 -5.07
N ASP A 562 -20.52 23.10 -3.81
CA ASP A 562 -21.47 23.05 -2.67
C ASP A 562 -22.63 22.04 -2.88
N LYS A 563 -22.38 20.97 -3.67
CA LYS A 563 -23.27 19.81 -3.88
C LYS A 563 -22.92 18.64 -2.99
N GLY A 564 -21.63 18.33 -2.89
CA GLY A 564 -21.03 17.57 -1.79
C GLY A 564 -20.91 18.49 -0.58
N LEU A 565 -21.42 18.04 0.55
CA LEU A 565 -21.57 18.87 1.75
C LEU A 565 -20.83 18.29 2.95
N TYR A 566 -20.76 16.97 3.04
CA TYR A 566 -20.27 16.21 4.18
C TYR A 566 -19.27 15.18 3.69
N TYR A 567 -17.98 15.46 3.88
CA TYR A 567 -16.90 14.63 3.37
C TYR A 567 -16.44 13.65 4.44
N ARG A 568 -16.64 12.34 4.26
CA ARG A 568 -16.05 11.33 5.14
C ARG A 568 -14.57 11.16 4.78
N VAL A 569 -13.70 11.33 5.75
CA VAL A 569 -12.25 11.26 5.58
C VAL A 569 -11.63 10.33 6.61
N LEU A 570 -10.57 9.65 6.17
CA LEU A 570 -9.60 8.97 7.02
C LEU A 570 -8.31 9.79 6.94
N PHE A 571 -7.96 10.52 7.99
CA PHE A 571 -6.66 11.19 8.07
C PHE A 571 -5.62 10.16 8.50
N SER A 572 -4.75 9.77 7.57
CA SER A 572 -3.47 9.10 7.85
C SER A 572 -2.32 10.10 7.98
N ASP A 573 -2.43 11.27 7.35
CA ASP A 573 -1.51 12.39 7.51
C ASP A 573 -2.23 13.74 7.54
N ILE A 574 -1.46 14.80 7.80
CA ILE A 574 -1.93 16.19 7.84
C ILE A 574 -2.01 16.85 6.45
N ASN A 575 -1.39 16.27 5.43
CA ASN A 575 -1.49 16.77 4.05
C ASN A 575 -2.91 16.57 3.50
N GLU A 576 -3.63 15.52 3.92
CA GLU A 576 -5.04 15.35 3.57
C GLU A 576 -5.91 16.49 4.13
N TYR A 577 -5.58 17.05 5.31
CA TYR A 577 -6.23 18.27 5.80
C TYR A 577 -5.98 19.45 4.86
N ALA A 578 -4.72 19.63 4.42
CA ALA A 578 -4.36 20.66 3.46
C ALA A 578 -5.06 20.46 2.11
N ARG A 579 -5.14 19.23 1.59
CA ARG A 579 -5.87 18.87 0.36
C ARG A 579 -7.33 19.25 0.45
N LEU A 580 -8.01 18.83 1.52
CA LEU A 580 -9.43 19.15 1.72
C LEU A 580 -9.66 20.66 1.77
N LYS A 581 -8.83 21.40 2.50
CA LYS A 581 -8.97 22.85 2.63
C LYS A 581 -8.63 23.59 1.33
N GLN A 582 -7.52 23.26 0.68
CA GLN A 582 -6.93 24.08 -0.39
C GLN A 582 -7.43 23.70 -1.78
N LEU A 583 -7.82 22.44 -2.01
CA LEU A 583 -8.27 21.95 -3.32
C LEU A 583 -9.73 21.51 -3.33
N VAL A 584 -10.13 20.60 -2.44
CA VAL A 584 -11.47 19.97 -2.52
C VAL A 584 -12.57 20.97 -2.14
N PHE A 585 -12.46 21.59 -0.97
CA PHE A 585 -13.35 22.66 -0.57
C PHE A 585 -12.84 24.02 -1.05
N ASN A 586 -11.53 24.25 -1.10
CA ASN A 586 -10.94 25.56 -1.40
C ASN A 586 -11.54 26.69 -0.52
N ASP A 587 -11.66 26.42 0.79
CA ASP A 587 -12.30 27.26 1.81
C ASP A 587 -11.95 26.74 3.22
N ASP A 588 -12.32 27.48 4.25
CA ASP A 588 -12.15 27.03 5.63
C ASP A 588 -13.05 25.82 5.93
N ILE A 589 -12.50 24.87 6.69
CA ILE A 589 -13.16 23.59 7.00
C ILE A 589 -13.30 23.36 8.52
N GLU A 590 -14.28 22.55 8.88
CA GLU A 590 -14.57 22.10 10.25
C GLU A 590 -14.68 20.58 10.28
N LEU A 591 -14.03 19.96 11.27
CA LEU A 591 -14.15 18.52 11.56
C LEU A 591 -15.34 18.34 12.50
N VAL A 592 -16.34 17.58 12.06
CA VAL A 592 -17.67 17.54 12.71
C VAL A 592 -18.12 16.13 13.13
N GLY A 593 -17.28 15.11 12.93
CA GLY A 593 -17.64 13.70 13.19
C GLY A 593 -18.84 13.25 12.36
N PHE A 594 -19.51 12.17 12.75
CA PHE A 594 -20.76 11.71 12.10
C PHE A 594 -22.01 12.39 12.69
N PRO A 595 -23.06 12.64 11.89
CA PRO A 595 -24.21 13.43 12.30
C PRO A 595 -25.05 12.70 13.36
N ASN A 596 -25.46 13.38 14.42
CA ASN A 596 -26.26 12.75 15.49
C ASN A 596 -27.07 13.77 16.27
N ASN A 597 -28.17 13.36 16.90
CA ASN A 597 -29.02 14.32 17.61
C ASN A 597 -28.40 14.86 18.90
N SER A 598 -27.46 14.14 19.49
CA SER A 598 -26.76 14.54 20.73
C SER A 598 -25.66 15.58 20.50
N ARG A 599 -25.30 15.88 19.25
CA ARG A 599 -24.15 16.70 18.84
C ARG A 599 -22.81 16.23 19.41
N GLU A 600 -22.69 14.93 19.67
CA GLU A 600 -21.44 14.35 20.08
C GLU A 600 -20.48 14.28 18.90
N ASN A 601 -19.17 14.39 19.16
CA ASN A 601 -18.17 14.07 18.16
C ASN A 601 -18.14 12.54 17.98
N ILE A 602 -18.84 12.02 16.98
CA ILE A 602 -18.73 10.61 16.58
C ILE A 602 -17.60 10.54 15.57
N ALA A 603 -16.37 10.51 16.06
CA ALA A 603 -15.16 10.21 15.30
C ALA A 603 -14.44 9.06 15.99
N SER A 604 -13.57 8.37 15.27
CA SER A 604 -12.81 7.26 15.84
C SER A 604 -11.34 7.33 15.46
N ILE A 605 -10.54 6.77 16.36
CA ILE A 605 -9.17 6.39 16.09
C ILE A 605 -9.18 4.97 15.53
N SER A 606 -8.39 4.69 14.50
CA SER A 606 -8.09 3.32 14.05
C SER A 606 -6.58 3.09 14.00
N GLY A 607 -6.16 1.84 14.15
CA GLY A 607 -4.75 1.44 14.10
C GLY A 607 -4.58 0.01 14.60
N GLU A 608 -3.43 -0.58 14.30
CA GLU A 608 -3.12 -1.95 14.69
C GLU A 608 -2.82 -2.05 16.19
N LEU A 609 -3.64 -2.82 16.90
CA LEU A 609 -3.54 -2.97 18.34
C LEU A 609 -2.70 -4.20 18.68
N TYR A 610 -1.70 -4.02 19.54
CA TYR A 610 -0.79 -5.09 19.93
C TYR A 610 -0.78 -5.31 21.43
N ALA A 611 -0.42 -6.52 21.85
CA ALA A 611 -0.18 -6.90 23.24
C ALA A 611 1.08 -7.77 23.36
N VAL A 612 1.66 -7.80 24.55
CA VAL A 612 2.75 -8.72 24.90
C VAL A 612 2.19 -9.82 25.79
N ASN A 613 2.50 -11.08 25.51
CA ASN A 613 2.09 -12.20 26.33
C ASN A 613 2.78 -12.16 27.71
N SER A 614 2.00 -12.22 28.78
CA SER A 614 2.49 -12.18 30.17
C SER A 614 3.38 -13.37 30.55
N ASN A 615 3.28 -14.48 29.82
CA ASN A 615 4.04 -15.71 30.04
C ASN A 615 5.26 -15.86 29.11
N THR A 616 5.59 -14.85 28.29
CA THR A 616 6.79 -14.91 27.45
C THR A 616 8.05 -15.14 28.28
N ALA A 617 8.93 -16.02 27.81
CA ALA A 617 10.25 -16.23 28.41
C ALA A 617 11.25 -15.12 28.02
N HIS A 618 10.88 -14.24 27.09
CA HIS A 618 11.75 -13.28 26.42
C HIS A 618 11.23 -11.84 26.55
N LYS A 619 10.63 -11.51 27.70
CA LYS A 619 10.00 -10.21 27.98
C LYS A 619 10.86 -9.02 27.54
N ASP A 620 12.13 -8.99 27.94
CA ASP A 620 13.02 -7.85 27.66
C ASP A 620 13.20 -7.61 26.15
N ILE A 621 13.33 -8.70 25.38
CA ILE A 621 13.51 -8.65 23.92
C ILE A 621 12.20 -8.32 23.21
N ALA A 622 11.08 -8.85 23.69
CA ALA A 622 9.77 -8.48 23.16
C ALA A 622 9.51 -6.98 23.37
N LEU A 623 9.84 -6.44 24.55
CA LEU A 623 9.70 -5.01 24.84
C LEU A 623 10.68 -4.13 24.07
N GLU A 624 11.89 -4.62 23.74
CA GLU A 624 12.81 -3.96 22.83
C GLU A 624 12.19 -3.80 21.43
N PHE A 625 11.60 -4.87 20.89
CA PHE A 625 10.90 -4.79 19.61
C PHE A 625 9.68 -3.85 19.66
N VAL A 626 8.87 -3.93 20.73
CA VAL A 626 7.74 -2.99 20.95
C VAL A 626 8.23 -1.54 20.96
N LYS A 627 9.35 -1.28 21.63
CA LYS A 627 9.96 0.05 21.68
C LYS A 627 10.33 0.53 20.28
N ASN A 628 10.98 -0.31 19.49
CA ASN A 628 11.36 0.05 18.13
C ASN A 628 10.12 0.30 17.28
N LEU A 629 9.09 -0.54 17.36
CA LEU A 629 7.87 -0.37 16.57
C LEU A 629 7.10 0.93 16.90
N ILE A 630 7.13 1.37 18.17
CA ILE A 630 6.55 2.65 18.60
C ILE A 630 7.42 3.84 18.15
N LEU A 631 8.74 3.67 18.12
CA LEU A 631 9.70 4.71 17.79
C LEU A 631 10.15 4.72 16.32
N SER A 632 9.73 3.75 15.51
CA SER A 632 10.05 3.71 14.08
C SER A 632 9.46 4.95 13.43
N ASP A 633 10.19 5.56 12.50
CA ASP A 633 9.61 6.58 11.66
C ASP A 633 8.61 5.90 10.71
N LYS A 634 7.43 6.50 10.61
CA LYS A 634 6.32 5.97 9.83
C LYS A 634 6.19 6.80 8.57
N GLU A 635 5.91 6.17 7.44
CA GLU A 635 5.66 6.91 6.23
C GLU A 635 4.25 7.53 6.30
N ALA A 636 4.20 8.86 6.22
CA ALA A 636 3.00 9.61 6.61
C ALA A 636 1.72 9.17 5.86
N SER A 637 1.81 8.85 4.57
CA SER A 637 0.65 8.63 3.70
C SER A 637 -0.13 7.35 4.02
N PHE A 638 0.55 6.24 4.34
CA PHE A 638 -0.08 4.93 4.55
C PHE A 638 -0.13 4.48 6.02
N SER A 639 0.88 4.84 6.81
CA SER A 639 1.12 4.31 8.15
C SER A 639 0.26 4.96 9.25
N GLY A 640 -0.22 6.19 9.03
CA GLY A 640 -0.91 6.98 10.05
C GLY A 640 0.04 7.86 10.87
N PHE A 641 -0.53 8.60 11.82
CA PHE A 641 0.20 9.45 12.76
C PHE A 641 0.91 8.63 13.85
N SER A 642 2.04 9.12 14.33
CA SER A 642 2.71 8.54 15.50
C SER A 642 1.87 8.67 16.78
N THR A 643 1.78 7.60 17.58
CA THR A 643 1.15 7.65 18.91
C THR A 643 2.02 8.33 19.97
N VAL A 644 3.32 8.47 19.71
CA VAL A 644 4.26 9.24 20.56
C VAL A 644 3.98 10.72 20.37
N LYS A 645 3.59 11.39 21.45
CA LYS A 645 3.13 12.78 21.44
C LYS A 645 4.13 13.75 20.81
N GLN A 646 5.41 13.66 21.19
CA GLN A 646 6.43 14.55 20.64
C GLN A 646 6.55 14.41 19.12
N LYS A 647 6.55 13.18 18.59
CA LYS A 647 6.60 12.94 17.15
C LYS A 647 5.36 13.46 16.44
N PHE A 648 4.16 13.26 17.01
CA PHE A 648 2.94 13.82 16.45
C PHE A 648 2.97 15.36 16.42
N GLU A 649 3.46 16.01 17.49
CA GLU A 649 3.65 17.46 17.52
C GLU A 649 4.67 17.93 16.46
N GLU A 650 5.77 17.20 16.26
CA GLU A 650 6.79 17.47 15.24
C GLU A 650 6.23 17.32 13.81
N GLU A 651 5.50 16.24 13.53
CA GLU A 651 4.80 15.98 12.25
C GLU A 651 3.86 17.13 11.89
N LEU A 652 3.01 17.56 12.84
CA LEU A 652 2.10 18.67 12.62
C LEU A 652 2.85 20.00 12.46
N GLN A 653 3.90 20.24 13.24
CA GLN A 653 4.69 21.46 13.15
C GLN A 653 5.41 21.58 11.80
N GLU A 654 5.85 20.46 11.22
CA GLU A 654 6.47 20.43 9.89
C GLU A 654 5.51 20.93 8.80
N ALA A 655 4.22 20.63 8.91
CA ALA A 655 3.19 21.12 7.97
C ALA A 655 3.01 22.65 7.97
N THR A 656 3.58 23.36 8.95
CA THR A 656 3.58 24.83 9.01
C THR A 656 4.75 25.48 8.27
N LYS A 657 5.71 24.67 7.80
CA LYS A 657 6.88 25.15 7.05
C LYS A 657 6.59 25.16 5.56
N GLU A 658 7.18 26.12 4.86
CA GLU A 658 7.18 26.11 3.40
C GLU A 658 8.15 25.03 2.89
N LYS A 659 7.58 24.04 2.21
CA LYS A 659 8.35 23.04 1.48
C LYS A 659 8.93 23.65 0.20
N SER A 660 10.08 23.12 -0.20
CA SER A 660 10.76 23.50 -1.44
C SER A 660 9.86 23.21 -2.66
N ASP A 661 10.00 24.00 -3.74
CA ASP A 661 9.29 23.72 -5.00
C ASP A 661 9.69 22.36 -5.60
N ASN A 662 10.89 21.87 -5.27
CA ASN A 662 11.43 20.59 -5.73
C ASN A 662 11.04 19.40 -4.83
N ASP A 663 10.25 19.63 -3.79
CA ASP A 663 9.74 18.58 -2.91
C ASP A 663 8.39 18.08 -3.44
N GLU A 664 8.32 16.84 -3.91
CA GLU A 664 7.05 16.26 -4.40
C GLU A 664 5.99 16.15 -3.31
N SER A 665 6.39 15.97 -2.05
CA SER A 665 5.47 16.00 -0.92
C SER A 665 4.90 17.41 -0.65
N ALA A 666 5.37 18.42 -1.38
CA ALA A 666 4.81 19.76 -1.43
C ALA A 666 3.74 19.92 -2.50
N GLN A 667 3.48 18.91 -3.33
CA GLN A 667 2.50 18.98 -4.41
C GLN A 667 1.25 18.19 -4.04
N LEU A 668 0.09 18.73 -4.42
CA LEU A 668 -1.20 18.06 -4.33
C LEU A 668 -1.74 17.88 -5.74
N TRP A 669 -2.21 16.68 -6.06
CA TRP A 669 -2.85 16.42 -7.36
C TRP A 669 -4.29 16.95 -7.37
N ASP A 670 -4.56 17.95 -8.22
CA ASP A 670 -5.91 18.45 -8.46
C ASP A 670 -6.64 17.50 -9.41
N GLN A 671 -7.53 16.69 -8.85
CA GLN A 671 -8.34 15.72 -9.60
C GLN A 671 -9.23 16.40 -10.65
N VAL A 672 -9.70 17.63 -10.40
CA VAL A 672 -10.66 18.33 -11.27
C VAL A 672 -9.96 18.92 -12.50
N ASN A 673 -8.77 19.49 -12.30
CA ASN A 673 -8.03 20.17 -13.36
C ASN A 673 -6.88 19.33 -13.95
N HIS A 674 -6.58 18.17 -13.37
CA HIS A 674 -5.48 17.27 -13.74
C HIS A 674 -4.11 17.97 -13.75
N VAL A 675 -3.83 18.73 -12.69
CA VAL A 675 -2.57 19.46 -12.51
C VAL A 675 -2.03 19.30 -11.08
N SER A 676 -0.71 19.32 -10.92
CA SER A 676 -0.08 19.41 -9.61
C SER A 676 -0.12 20.85 -9.10
N VAL A 677 -0.55 21.03 -7.85
CA VAL A 677 -0.65 22.32 -7.18
C VAL A 677 0.24 22.33 -5.95
N LYS A 678 1.10 23.36 -5.83
CA LYS A 678 1.93 23.54 -4.64
C LYS A 678 1.05 23.77 -3.40
N MET A 679 1.17 22.86 -2.45
CA MET A 679 0.58 22.93 -1.13
C MET A 679 1.14 24.14 -0.37
N LYS A 680 0.23 24.98 0.13
CA LYS A 680 0.60 26.08 1.02
C LYS A 680 0.79 25.54 2.43
N PRO A 681 1.72 26.12 3.22
CA PRO A 681 1.86 25.77 4.63
C PRO A 681 0.56 25.98 5.39
N LEU A 682 0.28 25.08 6.32
CA LEU A 682 -0.78 25.29 7.30
C LEU A 682 -0.35 26.35 8.31
N SER A 683 -1.33 27.09 8.83
CA SER A 683 -1.13 28.00 9.93
C SER A 683 -1.02 27.24 11.26
N GLN A 684 -0.43 27.91 12.25
CA GLN A 684 -0.35 27.40 13.62
C GLN A 684 -1.73 27.13 14.24
N GLU A 685 -2.74 27.93 13.88
CA GLU A 685 -4.11 27.74 14.34
C GLU A 685 -4.73 26.45 13.79
N GLU A 686 -4.47 26.13 12.52
CA GLU A 686 -5.00 24.93 11.87
C GLU A 686 -4.39 23.65 12.44
N VAL A 687 -3.07 23.65 12.63
CA VAL A 687 -2.37 22.54 13.29
C VAL A 687 -2.83 22.35 14.73
N SER A 688 -2.99 23.44 15.48
CA SER A 688 -3.51 23.36 16.86
C SER A 688 -4.94 22.81 16.89
N LYS A 689 -5.79 23.27 15.96
CA LYS A 689 -7.17 22.77 15.82
C LYS A 689 -7.22 21.28 15.50
N PHE A 690 -6.35 20.80 14.61
CA PHE A 690 -6.27 19.38 14.29
C PHE A 690 -5.76 18.56 15.48
N TYR A 691 -4.71 19.01 16.17
CA TYR A 691 -4.20 18.37 17.37
C TYR A 691 -5.30 18.24 18.43
N ASP A 692 -5.95 19.35 18.79
CA ASP A 692 -7.03 19.39 19.78
C ASP A 692 -8.19 18.47 19.40
N TYR A 693 -8.54 18.44 18.10
CA TYR A 693 -9.55 17.53 17.59
C TYR A 693 -9.14 16.07 17.75
N ALA A 694 -7.95 15.68 17.30
CA ALA A 694 -7.44 14.32 17.37
C ALA A 694 -7.35 13.80 18.81
N VAL A 695 -6.83 14.61 19.74
CA VAL A 695 -6.72 14.22 21.17
C VAL A 695 -8.06 14.25 21.91
N SER A 696 -9.11 14.85 21.34
CA SER A 696 -10.47 14.80 21.90
C SER A 696 -11.21 13.50 21.62
N ILE A 697 -10.73 12.70 20.65
CA ILE A 697 -11.38 11.46 20.23
C ILE A 697 -11.10 10.38 21.28
N ASN A 698 -12.17 9.77 21.78
CA ASN A 698 -12.15 8.76 22.84
C ASN A 698 -12.71 7.39 22.40
N SER A 699 -12.98 7.23 21.11
CA SER A 699 -13.49 5.98 20.53
C SER A 699 -12.40 5.33 19.68
N LEU A 700 -12.13 4.05 19.93
CA LEU A 700 -11.26 3.20 19.12
C LEU A 700 -12.13 2.35 18.19
N ASP A 701 -11.83 2.36 16.89
CA ASP A 701 -12.50 1.54 15.90
C ASP A 701 -12.04 0.08 16.04
N CYS A 702 -12.66 -0.62 16.98
CA CYS A 702 -12.48 -2.05 17.21
C CYS A 702 -13.69 -2.79 16.63
N MET A 703 -13.81 -2.78 15.29
CA MET A 703 -14.94 -3.36 14.58
C MET A 703 -15.18 -4.83 14.99
N ASN A 704 -16.40 -5.12 15.45
CA ASN A 704 -16.89 -6.49 15.55
C ASN A 704 -17.71 -6.82 14.30
N THR A 705 -17.11 -7.57 13.38
CA THR A 705 -17.70 -7.94 12.07
C THR A 705 -19.05 -8.64 12.23
N GLU A 706 -19.19 -9.52 13.22
CA GLU A 706 -20.44 -10.24 13.51
C GLU A 706 -21.56 -9.31 13.96
N ILE A 707 -21.26 -8.34 14.84
CA ILE A 707 -22.26 -7.34 15.25
C ILE A 707 -22.68 -6.48 14.06
N THR A 708 -21.73 -6.02 13.24
CA THR A 708 -22.03 -5.27 12.01
C THR A 708 -22.90 -6.10 11.06
N HIS A 709 -22.63 -7.40 10.90
CA HIS A 709 -23.44 -8.30 10.09
C HIS A 709 -24.86 -8.44 10.66
N ILE A 710 -25.01 -8.70 11.96
CA ILE A 710 -26.32 -8.77 12.64
C ILE A 710 -27.13 -7.50 12.37
N ILE A 711 -26.50 -6.32 12.50
CA ILE A 711 -27.19 -5.06 12.27
C ILE A 711 -27.58 -4.90 10.79
N ALA A 712 -26.66 -5.15 9.86
CA ALA A 712 -26.92 -5.01 8.43
C ALA A 712 -28.03 -5.95 7.95
N GLU A 713 -28.03 -7.20 8.42
CA GLU A 713 -29.04 -8.21 8.11
C GLU A 713 -30.43 -7.74 8.54
N GLU A 714 -30.58 -7.28 9.80
CA GLU A 714 -31.88 -6.88 10.34
C GLU A 714 -32.34 -5.52 9.82
N ALA A 715 -31.41 -4.57 9.62
CA ALA A 715 -31.70 -3.25 9.05
C ALA A 715 -32.30 -3.33 7.64
N SER A 716 -31.93 -4.35 6.86
CA SER A 716 -32.47 -4.59 5.52
C SER A 716 -34.01 -4.72 5.53
N ALA A 717 -34.59 -5.34 6.57
CA ALA A 717 -36.04 -5.50 6.71
C ALA A 717 -36.77 -4.17 6.95
N PHE A 718 -36.12 -3.24 7.68
CA PHE A 718 -36.62 -1.86 7.82
C PHE A 718 -36.52 -1.10 6.49
N TYR A 719 -35.37 -1.18 5.81
CA TYR A 719 -35.12 -0.44 4.56
C TYR A 719 -36.07 -0.83 3.42
N CYS A 720 -36.56 -2.07 3.39
CA CYS A 720 -37.59 -2.51 2.44
C CYS A 720 -39.04 -2.37 2.94
N GLY A 721 -39.24 -1.78 4.12
CA GLY A 721 -40.56 -1.48 4.71
C GLY A 721 -41.33 -2.70 5.21
N GLN A 722 -40.63 -3.77 5.59
CA GLN A 722 -41.23 -4.97 6.19
C GLN A 722 -41.44 -4.83 7.70
N LYS A 723 -40.55 -4.12 8.39
CA LYS A 723 -40.58 -3.85 9.85
C LYS A 723 -40.42 -2.35 10.11
N THR A 724 -40.78 -1.89 11.31
CA THR A 724 -40.41 -0.53 11.76
C THR A 724 -38.97 -0.50 12.28
N ALA A 725 -38.38 0.70 12.40
CA ALA A 725 -37.03 0.85 12.93
C ALA A 725 -36.95 0.38 14.40
N GLU A 726 -38.01 0.62 15.17
CA GLU A 726 -38.14 0.17 16.56
C GLU A 726 -38.18 -1.37 16.65
N GLU A 727 -38.96 -2.03 15.80
CA GLU A 727 -39.02 -3.51 15.76
C GLU A 727 -37.67 -4.12 15.37
N VAL A 728 -36.94 -3.50 14.44
CA VAL A 728 -35.59 -3.94 14.03
C VAL A 728 -34.59 -3.72 15.16
N ALA A 729 -34.62 -2.57 15.82
CA ALA A 729 -33.75 -2.25 16.95
C ALA A 729 -33.93 -3.25 18.11
N ASP A 730 -35.17 -3.66 18.41
CA ASP A 730 -35.45 -4.70 19.41
C ASP A 730 -34.90 -6.08 19.01
N ILE A 731 -34.91 -6.43 17.72
CA ILE A 731 -34.34 -7.70 17.24
C ILE A 731 -32.81 -7.67 17.35
N ILE A 732 -32.18 -6.57 16.91
CA ILE A 732 -30.73 -6.35 17.03
C ILE A 732 -30.32 -6.41 18.50
N GLN A 733 -31.03 -5.69 19.39
CA GLN A 733 -30.80 -5.73 20.83
C GLN A 733 -30.74 -7.18 21.34
N ASN A 734 -31.73 -8.00 21.00
CA ASN A 734 -31.79 -9.39 21.44
C ASN A 734 -30.65 -10.24 20.86
N ARG A 735 -30.39 -10.16 19.54
CA ARG A 735 -29.33 -10.93 18.87
C ARG A 735 -27.95 -10.56 19.39
N VAL A 736 -27.65 -9.27 19.53
CA VAL A 736 -26.36 -8.80 20.06
C VAL A 736 -26.21 -9.12 21.54
N THR A 737 -27.28 -9.06 22.34
CA THR A 737 -27.23 -9.52 23.75
C THR A 737 -26.84 -11.00 23.84
N VAL A 738 -27.41 -11.86 22.99
CA VAL A 738 -27.03 -13.28 22.93
C VAL A 738 -25.56 -13.43 22.54
N TYR A 739 -25.13 -12.75 21.46
CA TYR A 739 -23.75 -12.77 21.00
C TYR A 739 -22.75 -12.35 22.10
N ILE A 740 -23.01 -11.24 22.78
CA ILE A 740 -22.17 -10.76 23.89
C ILE A 740 -22.10 -11.84 24.98
N ASN A 741 -23.23 -12.42 25.39
CA ASN A 741 -23.24 -13.46 26.44
C ASN A 741 -22.49 -14.73 26.05
N GLU A 742 -22.46 -15.10 24.77
CA GLU A 742 -21.78 -16.29 24.27
C GLU A 742 -20.26 -16.09 24.09
N ASN A 743 -19.81 -14.85 23.87
CA ASN A 743 -18.43 -14.51 23.51
C ASN A 743 -17.67 -13.71 24.58
N SER A 744 -18.26 -13.53 25.77
CA SER A 744 -17.67 -12.78 26.89
C SER A 744 -17.06 -13.63 27.98
#